data_AF-A0A948W3W9-F1
#
_entry.id   AF-A0A948W3W9-F1
#
_cell.length_a   1.000
_cell.length_b   1.000
_cell.length_c   1.000
_cell.angle_alpha   90.00
_cell.angle_beta   90.00
_cell.angle_gamma   90.00
#
_symmetry.space_group_name_H-M   'P 1'
#
loop_
_entity.id
_entity.type
_entity.pdbx_description
1 polymer ?
#
loop_
_entity_poly.entity_id
_entity_poly.type
_entity_poly.pdbx_seq_one_letter_code
_entity_poly.pdbx_strand_id
1 'polypeptide(L)'
;MRTSRFVLIGVTVCALAMPASAAAVAQPVIQGWVEQVSGVTHRLQSVGAVSQDVAWAVGTNDTILKTTDGSTWQAQASGTTGEDFACVDALDASNAWIVGDGGTVLRTTNGTAWNPPPAPVPTGTKNLRGVKMLSATTVWIVGYDGTILKTTDGGTVWDNQSVAGKSLWSIDATDSNHAFAVGDEGRVVRTINGGGTWYERDPGTTSKLRGVVMTDSNTAWAVGYNGTIVKTTNSGTNWTTQPSPTDDILFDISAAGSNTAWTVGYNDFSSLGGFILQTGNGGNGWFKQPAPPVGDLYGVSAVDANTAWAVGAGGTILKTENGGESLTTWYLAEGSSDWGFETFIAIENPNTVPVTAEVTYQTRDGEQTRPDLPLAAQSQVVIDPRGDVGATDFSTRVECKEGYTIAVDRRMMWTGPGAGCQESHSSVGVTAPDTTWFLPEGSSKWGFECWLLVQNPNGAQANCEVTYMIEGEGPQVIAHTVPANSRASFDMSQDIGAKDASIRVDSDLPVIPERAMYRYNRREGHESIGTINPSMDYYLAEGCTSYGFTSFILVQNPQATATDVTVTYMTGAGPVDMPVFRMEPNTRRTINVNAEAVLPDPNFSTRVHGTQPIIAERAMYWDRGYGEACHDSIGMPAPDYVFYLPDGDSSPQFETWTLIQNPNPVDAQVIVSYFRPNGQGNVTKMETIPANSRRTYEMGAHSGAAGRAAVMVSSDPEAGRPVMVERSMYWPRESVNPSLCRGAGTDTIGGSSSFQP
;
A
#
# COMPACT_ATOMS: atom_id res chain seq x y z
N MET A 1 53.41 70.86 -20.18
CA MET A 1 52.10 70.33 -20.62
C MET A 1 51.63 69.37 -19.56
N ARG A 2 50.50 69.67 -18.90
CA ARG A 2 50.07 69.03 -17.65
C ARG A 2 49.40 67.68 -17.92
N THR A 3 49.83 66.68 -17.16
CA THR A 3 49.24 65.35 -16.99
C THR A 3 47.90 65.42 -16.28
N SER A 4 46.85 64.81 -16.84
CA SER A 4 45.54 64.65 -16.21
C SER A 4 45.22 63.15 -16.08
N ARG A 5 45.15 62.67 -14.83
CA ARG A 5 44.60 61.37 -14.44
C ARG A 5 43.08 61.43 -14.56
N PHE A 6 42.46 60.43 -15.19
CA PHE A 6 41.02 60.17 -15.06
C PHE A 6 40.80 58.90 -14.23
N VAL A 7 39.95 59.05 -13.21
CA VAL A 7 39.50 58.03 -12.27
C VAL A 7 38.32 57.28 -12.90
N LEU A 8 38.35 55.96 -12.87
CA LEU A 8 37.24 55.09 -13.26
C LEU A 8 36.21 55.09 -12.11
N ILE A 9 34.99 55.57 -12.35
CA ILE A 9 33.85 55.38 -11.45
C ILE A 9 33.08 54.15 -11.96
N GLY A 10 33.19 53.04 -11.24
CA GLY A 10 32.37 51.85 -11.48
C GLY A 10 30.93 52.11 -11.02
N VAL A 11 29.98 52.00 -11.95
CA VAL A 11 28.55 51.91 -11.63
C VAL A 11 28.22 50.43 -11.52
N THR A 12 28.00 49.95 -10.29
CA THR A 12 27.47 48.62 -10.02
C THR A 12 25.97 48.65 -10.32
N VAL A 13 25.55 48.03 -11.42
CA VAL A 13 24.15 47.69 -11.63
C VAL A 13 23.87 46.44 -10.80
N CYS A 14 23.16 46.60 -9.68
CA CYS A 14 22.55 45.46 -8.98
C CYS A 14 21.52 44.82 -9.90
N ALA A 15 21.89 43.72 -10.56
CA ALA A 15 20.93 42.75 -11.04
C ALA A 15 20.30 42.09 -9.79
N LEU A 16 19.06 42.46 -9.49
CA LEU A 16 18.22 41.70 -8.58
C LEU A 16 18.14 40.27 -9.12
N ALA A 17 18.80 39.34 -8.44
CA ALA A 17 18.57 37.92 -8.64
C ALA A 17 17.09 37.66 -8.34
N MET A 18 16.32 37.29 -9.36
CA MET A 18 15.03 36.65 -9.14
C MET A 18 15.30 35.37 -8.33
N PRO A 19 14.55 35.09 -7.26
CA PRO A 19 14.70 33.81 -6.58
C PRO A 19 14.44 32.70 -7.60
N ALA A 20 15.31 31.70 -7.60
CA ALA A 20 15.08 30.46 -8.31
C ALA A 20 13.65 29.99 -8.00
N SER A 21 12.84 29.74 -9.03
CA SER A 21 11.59 29.02 -8.85
C SER A 21 11.91 27.76 -8.08
N ALA A 22 11.27 27.57 -6.91
CA ALA A 22 11.32 26.31 -6.21
C ALA A 22 11.02 25.22 -7.24
N ALA A 23 11.98 24.34 -7.51
CA ALA A 23 11.70 23.13 -8.25
C ALA A 23 10.54 22.46 -7.51
N ALA A 24 9.47 22.15 -8.23
CA ALA A 24 8.36 21.40 -7.67
C ALA A 24 8.97 20.11 -7.10
N VAL A 25 8.93 19.95 -5.77
CA VAL A 25 9.29 18.71 -5.13
C VAL A 25 8.29 17.68 -5.66
N ALA A 26 8.77 16.73 -6.45
CA ALA A 26 7.93 15.65 -6.95
C ALA A 26 7.32 14.94 -5.73
N GLN A 27 6.00 14.88 -5.68
CA GLN A 27 5.31 14.04 -4.71
C GLN A 27 5.71 12.59 -4.98
N PRO A 28 6.05 11.78 -3.98
CA PRO A 28 6.06 10.34 -4.16
C PRO A 28 4.61 9.92 -4.48
N VAL A 29 4.34 9.65 -5.75
CA VAL A 29 3.04 9.15 -6.20
C VAL A 29 3.07 7.64 -5.91
N ILE A 30 2.56 7.24 -4.75
CA ILE A 30 2.39 5.82 -4.42
C ILE A 30 1.08 5.33 -5.06
N GLN A 31 1.14 5.23 -6.38
CA GLN A 31 0.26 4.38 -7.18
C GLN A 31 0.91 3.01 -7.26
N GLY A 32 0.14 1.92 -7.31
CA GLY A 32 0.65 0.57 -7.49
C GLY A 32 1.67 0.45 -8.63
N TRP A 33 1.20 0.20 -9.85
CA TRP A 33 2.06 0.26 -11.03
C TRP A 33 1.92 1.61 -11.73
N VAL A 34 3.04 2.26 -12.06
CA VAL A 34 3.10 3.57 -12.73
C VAL A 34 3.76 3.43 -14.10
N GLU A 35 3.09 3.93 -15.13
CA GLU A 35 3.64 3.96 -16.48
C GLU A 35 4.77 5.00 -16.62
N GLN A 36 5.87 4.57 -17.24
CA GLN A 36 7.06 5.37 -17.51
C GLN A 36 7.12 5.75 -18.99
N VAL A 37 7.63 6.94 -19.29
CA VAL A 37 7.79 7.40 -20.68
C VAL A 37 9.06 6.80 -21.28
N SER A 38 8.90 5.77 -22.11
CA SER A 38 10.03 5.08 -22.77
C SER A 38 10.62 5.83 -23.96
N GLY A 39 9.83 6.69 -24.61
CA GLY A 39 10.22 7.40 -25.83
C GLY A 39 10.23 6.56 -27.11
N VAL A 40 9.76 5.31 -27.06
CA VAL A 40 9.67 4.39 -28.21
C VAL A 40 8.28 3.77 -28.33
N THR A 41 7.95 3.25 -29.51
CA THR A 41 6.69 2.51 -29.76
C THR A 41 6.90 1.04 -30.07
N HIS A 42 8.15 0.59 -30.08
CA HIS A 42 8.52 -0.80 -30.31
C HIS A 42 8.13 -1.69 -29.13
N ARG A 43 7.84 -2.96 -29.38
CA ARG A 43 7.58 -3.94 -28.33
C ARG A 43 8.86 -4.16 -27.52
N LEU A 44 8.78 -3.97 -26.21
CA LEU A 44 9.81 -4.36 -25.25
C LEU A 44 9.55 -5.80 -24.80
N GLN A 45 10.57 -6.64 -24.85
CA GLN A 45 10.48 -8.09 -24.60
C GLN A 45 11.00 -8.49 -23.23
N SER A 46 11.94 -7.74 -22.65
CA SER A 46 12.57 -8.07 -21.38
C SER A 46 13.09 -6.82 -20.68
N VAL A 47 13.06 -6.85 -19.36
CA VAL A 47 13.64 -5.84 -18.48
C VAL A 47 14.58 -6.53 -17.49
N GLY A 48 15.75 -5.94 -17.27
CA GLY A 48 16.73 -6.37 -16.27
C GLY A 48 16.97 -5.21 -15.30
N ALA A 49 16.36 -5.29 -14.12
CA ALA A 49 16.44 -4.26 -13.10
C ALA A 49 17.53 -4.58 -12.07
N VAL A 50 18.35 -3.58 -11.76
CA VAL A 50 19.41 -3.64 -10.75
C VAL A 50 18.95 -2.97 -9.45
N SER A 51 18.21 -1.86 -9.57
CA SER A 51 17.64 -1.13 -8.44
C SER A 51 16.37 -0.39 -8.88
N GLN A 52 15.78 0.40 -7.98
CA GLN A 52 14.74 1.37 -8.32
C GLN A 52 15.20 2.43 -9.32
N ASP A 53 16.51 2.68 -9.46
CA ASP A 53 17.05 3.75 -10.32
C ASP A 53 17.65 3.23 -11.61
N VAL A 54 18.11 1.98 -11.60
CA VAL A 54 18.92 1.41 -12.68
C VAL A 54 18.24 0.18 -13.25
N ALA A 55 17.83 0.28 -14.51
CA ALA A 55 17.26 -0.83 -15.26
C ALA A 55 17.57 -0.70 -16.76
N TRP A 56 17.59 -1.84 -17.44
CA TRP A 56 17.61 -1.92 -18.91
C TRP A 56 16.34 -2.58 -19.43
N ALA A 57 15.83 -2.06 -20.53
CA ALA A 57 14.74 -2.69 -21.27
C ALA A 57 15.18 -2.91 -22.72
N VAL A 58 14.86 -4.09 -23.27
CA VAL A 58 15.22 -4.46 -24.64
C VAL A 58 14.02 -4.97 -25.40
N GLY A 59 14.07 -4.92 -26.72
CA GLY A 59 12.96 -5.40 -27.52
C GLY A 59 13.22 -5.46 -29.02
N THR A 60 12.15 -5.30 -29.79
CA THR A 60 12.18 -5.43 -31.25
C THR A 60 12.90 -4.27 -31.94
N ASN A 61 13.39 -4.49 -33.17
CA ASN A 61 14.03 -3.46 -34.00
C ASN A 61 15.21 -2.75 -33.30
N ASP A 62 16.19 -3.52 -32.82
CA ASP A 62 17.42 -3.05 -32.17
C ASP A 62 17.22 -2.21 -30.90
N THR A 63 16.04 -2.28 -30.26
CA THR A 63 15.69 -1.40 -29.14
C THR A 63 16.45 -1.79 -27.87
N ILE A 64 17.28 -0.88 -27.36
CA ILE A 64 17.90 -0.93 -26.03
C ILE A 64 17.64 0.40 -25.33
N LEU A 65 17.01 0.34 -24.16
CA LEU A 65 16.76 1.49 -23.29
C LEU A 65 17.47 1.26 -21.94
N LYS A 66 17.92 2.36 -21.33
CA LYS A 66 18.47 2.37 -19.97
C LYS A 66 17.93 3.54 -19.17
N THR A 67 17.64 3.30 -17.90
CA THR A 67 17.47 4.35 -16.88
C THR A 67 18.60 4.28 -15.85
N THR A 68 18.94 5.44 -15.28
CA THR A 68 19.90 5.57 -14.15
C THR A 68 19.35 6.44 -13.01
N ASP A 69 18.09 6.87 -13.13
CA ASP A 69 17.37 7.74 -12.20
C ASP A 69 15.94 7.24 -11.94
N GLY A 70 15.63 6.02 -12.40
CA GLY A 70 14.34 5.38 -12.17
C GLY A 70 13.13 6.01 -12.85
N SER A 71 13.33 7.04 -13.69
CA SER A 71 12.24 7.86 -14.23
C SER A 71 12.44 8.29 -15.69
N THR A 72 13.69 8.46 -16.13
CA THR A 72 14.01 8.81 -17.51
C THR A 72 14.72 7.66 -18.23
N TRP A 73 14.26 7.38 -19.46
CA TRP A 73 14.79 6.30 -20.29
C TRP A 73 15.56 6.85 -21.49
N GLN A 74 16.77 6.36 -21.68
CA GLN A 74 17.68 6.75 -22.75
C GLN A 74 17.93 5.58 -23.70
N ALA A 75 17.72 5.81 -25.00
CA ALA A 75 18.03 4.82 -26.03
C ALA A 75 19.55 4.66 -26.21
N GLN A 76 20.00 3.43 -26.38
CA GLN A 76 21.40 3.08 -26.63
C GLN A 76 21.54 2.40 -27.99
N ALA A 77 22.62 2.73 -28.73
CA ALA A 77 22.90 2.06 -30.00
C ALA A 77 23.38 0.62 -29.75
N SER A 78 22.73 -0.34 -30.39
CA SER A 78 23.10 -1.76 -30.31
C SER A 78 24.32 -2.12 -31.16
N GLY A 79 24.56 -1.38 -32.25
CA GLY A 79 25.56 -1.73 -33.26
C GLY A 79 25.12 -2.84 -34.23
N THR A 80 23.85 -3.27 -34.17
CA THR A 80 23.21 -4.27 -35.05
C THR A 80 22.28 -3.61 -36.07
N THR A 81 21.60 -4.39 -36.91
CA THR A 81 20.64 -3.85 -37.90
C THR A 81 19.44 -4.78 -38.06
N GLY A 82 18.29 -4.36 -37.56
CA GLY A 82 17.01 -5.06 -37.65
C GLY A 82 16.91 -6.29 -36.75
N GLU A 83 17.66 -6.37 -35.66
CA GLU A 83 17.64 -7.52 -34.74
C GLU A 83 16.54 -7.38 -33.67
N ASP A 84 15.94 -8.49 -33.28
CA ASP A 84 15.00 -8.56 -32.16
C ASP A 84 15.70 -9.15 -30.91
N PHE A 85 15.72 -8.39 -29.82
CA PHE A 85 16.33 -8.80 -28.55
C PHE A 85 15.30 -9.43 -27.61
N ALA A 86 15.55 -10.70 -27.26
CA ALA A 86 14.62 -11.54 -26.50
C ALA A 86 14.75 -11.38 -24.99
N CYS A 87 15.96 -11.21 -24.47
CA CYS A 87 16.21 -11.17 -23.03
C CYS A 87 17.41 -10.28 -22.71
N VAL A 88 17.32 -9.54 -21.61
CA VAL A 88 18.43 -8.81 -20.99
C VAL A 88 18.54 -9.25 -19.53
N ASP A 89 19.76 -9.39 -19.05
CA ASP A 89 20.04 -9.49 -17.62
C ASP A 89 21.18 -8.54 -17.24
N ALA A 90 21.07 -7.95 -16.06
CA ALA A 90 21.94 -6.88 -15.61
C ALA A 90 22.46 -7.15 -14.19
N LEU A 91 23.77 -7.03 -14.01
CA LEU A 91 24.42 -7.24 -12.71
C LEU A 91 24.53 -5.93 -11.91
N ASP A 92 24.87 -4.86 -12.61
CA ASP A 92 25.08 -3.53 -12.04
C ASP A 92 24.91 -2.47 -13.13
N ALA A 93 25.05 -1.18 -12.78
CA ALA A 93 24.90 -0.05 -13.71
C ALA A 93 25.90 -0.02 -14.90
N SER A 94 26.92 -0.88 -14.90
CA SER A 94 27.93 -0.98 -15.96
C SER A 94 27.92 -2.32 -16.72
N ASN A 95 27.38 -3.39 -16.13
CA ASN A 95 27.49 -4.75 -16.65
C ASN A 95 26.12 -5.36 -16.92
N ALA A 96 25.84 -5.64 -18.21
CA ALA A 96 24.62 -6.30 -18.65
C ALA A 96 24.86 -7.10 -19.94
N TRP A 97 24.04 -8.13 -20.18
CA TRP A 97 24.09 -9.00 -21.35
C TRP A 97 22.71 -9.08 -22.02
N ILE A 98 22.70 -9.12 -23.35
CA ILE A 98 21.50 -9.22 -24.18
C ILE A 98 21.65 -10.43 -25.11
N VAL A 99 20.55 -11.16 -25.29
CA VAL A 99 20.46 -12.23 -26.29
C VAL A 99 19.23 -12.06 -27.17
N GLY A 100 19.27 -12.58 -28.40
CA GLY A 100 18.18 -12.38 -29.36
C GLY A 100 18.14 -13.35 -30.54
N ASP A 101 17.41 -12.93 -31.56
CA ASP A 101 17.28 -13.65 -32.82
C ASP A 101 18.63 -13.80 -33.54
N GLY A 102 18.72 -14.81 -34.42
CA GLY A 102 19.94 -15.09 -35.19
C GLY A 102 21.13 -15.57 -34.36
N GLY A 103 20.95 -15.86 -33.07
CA GLY A 103 22.05 -16.18 -32.16
C GLY A 103 22.79 -14.94 -31.65
N THR A 104 22.18 -13.76 -31.75
CA THR A 104 22.77 -12.49 -31.32
C THR A 104 23.07 -12.50 -29.83
N VAL A 105 24.29 -12.10 -29.46
CA VAL A 105 24.74 -11.88 -28.08
C VAL A 105 25.50 -10.56 -28.02
N LEU A 106 25.05 -9.65 -27.16
CA LEU A 106 25.69 -8.39 -26.86
C LEU A 106 25.99 -8.29 -25.37
N ARG A 107 27.05 -7.57 -25.02
CA ARG A 107 27.38 -7.22 -23.63
C ARG A 107 27.84 -5.78 -23.52
N THR A 108 27.61 -5.21 -22.35
CA THR A 108 28.22 -3.94 -21.94
C THR A 108 29.03 -4.15 -20.66
N THR A 109 30.15 -3.42 -20.55
CA THR A 109 31.00 -3.39 -19.34
C THR A 109 31.24 -1.97 -18.84
N ASN A 110 30.55 -1.00 -19.44
CA ASN A 110 30.61 0.43 -19.10
C ASN A 110 29.20 1.06 -19.07
N GLY A 111 28.16 0.23 -19.21
CA GLY A 111 26.75 0.62 -19.18
C GLY A 111 26.27 1.54 -20.30
N THR A 112 27.08 1.79 -21.33
CA THR A 112 26.79 2.77 -22.40
C THR A 112 27.08 2.29 -23.80
N ALA A 113 28.04 1.38 -23.97
CA ALA A 113 28.38 0.79 -25.26
C ALA A 113 28.14 -0.72 -25.26
N TRP A 114 27.49 -1.20 -26.31
CA TRP A 114 27.20 -2.62 -26.52
C TRP A 114 28.15 -3.20 -27.55
N ASN A 115 28.74 -4.35 -27.23
CA ASN A 115 29.69 -5.05 -28.08
C ASN A 115 29.39 -6.56 -28.06
N PRO A 116 29.70 -7.29 -29.15
CA PRO A 116 29.71 -8.75 -29.07
C PRO A 116 30.73 -9.25 -28.04
N PRO A 117 30.54 -10.48 -27.50
CA PRO A 117 31.53 -11.12 -26.64
C PRO A 117 32.88 -11.31 -27.37
N PRO A 118 34.01 -11.43 -26.64
CA PRO A 118 35.33 -11.53 -27.25
C PRO A 118 35.51 -12.70 -28.23
N ALA A 119 34.87 -13.84 -27.95
CA ALA A 119 34.78 -14.97 -28.86
C ALA A 119 33.36 -15.11 -29.43
N PRO A 120 33.22 -15.48 -30.72
CA PRO A 120 31.91 -15.72 -31.31
C PRO A 120 31.23 -16.89 -30.60
N VAL A 121 29.90 -16.81 -30.50
CA VAL A 121 29.09 -17.95 -30.04
C VAL A 121 29.29 -19.17 -30.96
N PRO A 122 29.09 -20.40 -30.46
CA PRO A 122 29.28 -21.62 -31.26
C PRO A 122 28.52 -21.59 -32.60
N THR A 123 29.16 -22.07 -33.66
CA THR A 123 28.58 -22.07 -35.01
C THR A 123 27.28 -22.87 -35.07
N GLY A 124 26.26 -22.33 -35.76
CA GLY A 124 24.95 -22.97 -35.89
C GLY A 124 23.98 -22.65 -34.75
N THR A 125 24.38 -21.79 -33.80
CA THR A 125 23.47 -21.25 -32.77
C THR A 125 22.29 -20.55 -33.44
N LYS A 126 21.08 -20.96 -33.06
CA LYS A 126 19.81 -20.36 -33.51
C LYS A 126 19.40 -19.23 -32.57
N ASN A 127 18.13 -18.84 -32.64
CA ASN A 127 17.55 -17.84 -31.76
C ASN A 127 17.76 -18.19 -30.28
N LEU A 128 18.27 -17.21 -29.54
CA LEU A 128 18.46 -17.26 -28.10
C LEU A 128 17.30 -16.58 -27.40
N ARG A 129 16.96 -17.04 -26.19
CA ARG A 129 15.70 -16.68 -25.52
C ARG A 129 15.84 -16.28 -24.07
N GLY A 130 16.82 -16.83 -23.35
CA GLY A 130 17.08 -16.46 -21.96
C GLY A 130 18.57 -16.25 -21.71
N VAL A 131 18.90 -15.28 -20.88
CA VAL A 131 20.25 -15.04 -20.36
C VAL A 131 20.19 -14.84 -18.85
N LYS A 132 21.17 -15.38 -18.13
CA LYS A 132 21.35 -15.16 -16.69
C LYS A 132 22.82 -14.90 -16.37
N MET A 133 23.10 -13.77 -15.75
CA MET A 133 24.38 -13.39 -15.18
C MET A 133 24.46 -13.83 -13.72
N LEU A 134 25.61 -14.38 -13.35
CA LEU A 134 25.99 -14.64 -11.95
C LEU A 134 27.14 -13.71 -11.51
N SER A 135 27.90 -13.21 -12.47
CA SER A 135 28.94 -12.20 -12.31
C SER A 135 29.24 -11.58 -13.67
N ALA A 136 30.13 -10.58 -13.71
CA ALA A 136 30.59 -9.97 -14.96
C ALA A 136 31.26 -10.98 -15.93
N THR A 137 31.69 -12.14 -15.44
CA THR A 137 32.36 -13.18 -16.24
C THR A 137 31.60 -14.49 -16.34
N THR A 138 30.64 -14.75 -15.45
CA THR A 138 29.87 -16.02 -15.43
C THR A 138 28.44 -15.79 -15.91
N VAL A 139 28.12 -16.35 -17.08
CA VAL A 139 26.84 -16.14 -17.77
C VAL A 139 26.32 -17.44 -18.37
N TRP A 140 25.02 -17.66 -18.23
CA TRP A 140 24.25 -18.75 -18.82
C TRP A 140 23.32 -18.22 -19.91
N ILE A 141 23.18 -18.95 -21.01
CA ILE A 141 22.32 -18.59 -22.15
C ILE A 141 21.57 -19.83 -22.62
N VAL A 142 20.29 -19.67 -22.95
CA VAL A 142 19.46 -20.74 -23.53
C VAL A 142 18.71 -20.29 -24.78
N GLY A 143 18.27 -21.24 -25.59
CA GLY A 143 17.52 -20.94 -26.81
C GLY A 143 16.90 -22.14 -27.52
N TYR A 144 16.68 -21.98 -28.81
CA TYR A 144 16.03 -22.98 -29.66
C TYR A 144 16.82 -24.30 -29.73
N ASP A 145 16.10 -25.38 -30.03
CA ASP A 145 16.63 -26.75 -30.14
C ASP A 145 17.40 -27.23 -28.89
N GLY A 146 17.02 -26.74 -27.71
CA GLY A 146 17.64 -27.09 -26.43
C GLY A 146 19.05 -26.51 -26.25
N THR A 147 19.36 -25.41 -26.94
CA THR A 147 20.64 -24.71 -26.80
C THR A 147 20.88 -24.30 -25.35
N ILE A 148 22.05 -24.64 -24.81
CA ILE A 148 22.56 -24.18 -23.50
C ILE A 148 24.03 -23.82 -23.66
N LEU A 149 24.36 -22.57 -23.42
CA LEU A 149 25.73 -22.04 -23.45
C LEU A 149 26.09 -21.48 -22.08
N LYS A 150 27.35 -21.68 -21.68
CA LYS A 150 27.91 -21.08 -20.48
C LYS A 150 29.26 -20.47 -20.77
N THR A 151 29.56 -19.35 -20.12
CA THR A 151 30.92 -18.84 -20.00
C THR A 151 31.23 -18.54 -18.54
N THR A 152 32.50 -18.62 -18.16
CA THR A 152 33.02 -18.23 -16.85
C THR A 152 34.13 -17.18 -16.94
N ASP A 153 34.47 -16.75 -18.16
CA ASP A 153 35.55 -15.80 -18.47
C ASP A 153 35.05 -14.59 -19.31
N GLY A 154 33.74 -14.33 -19.28
CA GLY A 154 33.12 -13.21 -19.97
C GLY A 154 32.97 -13.42 -21.47
N GLY A 155 32.90 -14.66 -21.94
CA GLY A 155 32.66 -14.99 -23.35
C GLY A 155 33.94 -15.01 -24.19
N THR A 156 35.11 -15.24 -23.56
CA THR A 156 36.33 -15.61 -24.30
C THR A 156 36.33 -17.11 -24.66
N VAL A 157 35.67 -17.93 -23.83
CA VAL A 157 35.36 -19.34 -24.11
C VAL A 157 33.89 -19.61 -23.81
N TRP A 158 33.29 -20.42 -24.69
CA TRP A 158 31.91 -20.90 -24.58
C TRP A 158 31.91 -22.41 -24.35
N ASP A 159 31.36 -22.83 -23.21
CA ASP A 159 31.03 -24.23 -22.95
C ASP A 159 29.63 -24.51 -23.51
N ASN A 160 29.57 -25.32 -24.57
CA ASN A 160 28.32 -25.71 -25.21
C ASN A 160 27.80 -27.00 -24.55
N GLN A 161 26.76 -26.84 -23.75
CA GLN A 161 26.16 -27.89 -22.95
C GLN A 161 24.73 -28.21 -23.41
N SER A 162 24.46 -27.93 -24.69
CA SER A 162 23.12 -28.07 -25.27
C SER A 162 22.57 -29.47 -25.11
N VAL A 163 21.29 -29.55 -24.75
CA VAL A 163 20.55 -30.81 -24.58
C VAL A 163 19.70 -31.04 -25.81
N ALA A 164 19.73 -32.24 -26.38
CA ALA A 164 18.91 -32.54 -27.55
C ALA A 164 17.42 -32.41 -27.24
N GLY A 165 16.65 -31.83 -28.17
CA GLY A 165 15.19 -31.82 -28.12
C GLY A 165 14.57 -30.43 -28.21
N LYS A 166 13.68 -30.13 -27.27
CA LYS A 166 12.75 -29.00 -27.31
C LYS A 166 13.45 -27.66 -27.00
N SER A 167 12.95 -26.57 -27.57
CA SER A 167 13.46 -25.22 -27.30
C SER A 167 13.30 -24.83 -25.84
N LEU A 168 14.28 -24.08 -25.33
CA LEU A 168 14.27 -23.49 -24.00
C LEU A 168 14.00 -21.98 -24.14
N TRP A 169 13.14 -21.45 -23.27
CA TRP A 169 12.66 -20.07 -23.30
C TRP A 169 13.24 -19.20 -22.19
N SER A 170 13.50 -19.77 -21.02
CA SER A 170 14.05 -19.03 -19.87
C SER A 170 15.00 -19.92 -19.07
N ILE A 171 15.98 -19.28 -18.43
CA ILE A 171 16.97 -19.89 -17.55
C ILE A 171 17.16 -18.99 -16.34
N ASP A 172 17.28 -19.60 -15.16
CA ASP A 172 17.72 -18.91 -13.96
C ASP A 172 18.70 -19.78 -13.18
N ALA A 173 19.56 -19.12 -12.40
CA ALA A 173 20.65 -19.74 -11.66
C ALA A 173 20.93 -18.96 -10.37
N THR A 174 21.14 -19.69 -9.28
CA THR A 174 21.49 -19.11 -7.97
C THR A 174 22.99 -19.04 -7.75
N ASP A 175 23.73 -19.91 -8.43
CA ASP A 175 25.19 -19.96 -8.40
C ASP A 175 25.71 -20.66 -9.67
N SER A 176 27.03 -20.79 -9.79
CA SER A 176 27.67 -21.36 -10.97
C SER A 176 27.39 -22.85 -11.17
N ASN A 177 26.84 -23.55 -10.17
CA ASN A 177 26.56 -24.98 -10.17
C ASN A 177 25.08 -25.31 -10.35
N HIS A 178 24.17 -24.47 -9.86
CA HIS A 178 22.73 -24.72 -9.83
C HIS A 178 21.97 -23.81 -10.80
N ALA A 179 21.29 -24.43 -11.77
CA ALA A 179 20.44 -23.71 -12.71
C ALA A 179 19.24 -24.56 -13.15
N PHE A 180 18.14 -23.88 -13.47
CA PHE A 180 16.97 -24.44 -14.16
C PHE A 180 16.76 -23.74 -15.50
N ALA A 181 16.42 -24.50 -16.54
CA ALA A 181 15.90 -23.96 -17.79
C ALA A 181 14.58 -24.61 -18.16
N VAL A 182 13.66 -23.81 -18.69
CA VAL A 182 12.29 -24.23 -19.03
C VAL A 182 11.94 -23.95 -20.49
N GLY A 183 11.00 -24.69 -21.06
CA GLY A 183 10.80 -24.69 -22.51
C GLY A 183 9.46 -25.22 -23.04
N ASP A 184 9.47 -25.54 -24.33
CA ASP A 184 8.31 -26.07 -25.05
C ASP A 184 7.78 -27.38 -24.44
N GLU A 185 6.47 -27.56 -24.47
CA GLU A 185 5.77 -28.77 -24.01
C GLU A 185 6.19 -29.23 -22.60
N GLY A 186 6.18 -28.32 -21.62
CA GLY A 186 6.50 -28.61 -20.22
C GLY A 186 7.97 -28.97 -19.97
N ARG A 187 8.88 -28.69 -20.90
CA ARG A 187 10.31 -29.03 -20.74
C ARG A 187 10.89 -28.30 -19.52
N VAL A 188 11.46 -29.05 -18.59
CA VAL A 188 12.31 -28.52 -17.50
C VAL A 188 13.60 -29.33 -17.46
N VAL A 189 14.74 -28.64 -17.50
CA VAL A 189 16.06 -29.24 -17.30
C VAL A 189 16.79 -28.53 -16.16
N ARG A 190 17.57 -29.28 -15.39
CA ARG A 190 18.27 -28.78 -14.21
C ARG A 190 19.71 -29.26 -14.16
N THR A 191 20.63 -28.42 -13.73
CA THR A 191 21.98 -28.84 -13.34
C THR A 191 22.26 -28.53 -11.85
N ILE A 192 23.17 -29.32 -11.27
CA ILE A 192 23.70 -29.14 -9.89
C ILE A 192 25.23 -29.15 -9.85
N ASN A 193 25.87 -29.27 -11.01
CA ASN A 193 27.31 -29.40 -11.17
C ASN A 193 27.82 -28.47 -12.27
N GLY A 194 27.12 -27.34 -12.46
CA GLY A 194 27.54 -26.28 -13.36
C GLY A 194 27.47 -26.67 -14.82
N GLY A 195 26.61 -27.62 -15.14
CA GLY A 195 26.32 -28.06 -16.49
C GLY A 195 27.15 -29.25 -16.97
N GLY A 196 27.95 -29.86 -16.08
CA GLY A 196 28.54 -31.17 -16.35
C GLY A 196 27.48 -32.25 -16.62
N THR A 197 26.28 -32.09 -16.06
CA THR A 197 25.10 -32.90 -16.39
C THR A 197 23.81 -32.09 -16.23
N TRP A 198 22.88 -32.31 -17.15
CA TRP A 198 21.53 -31.77 -17.12
C TRP A 198 20.51 -32.89 -16.91
N TYR A 199 19.67 -32.76 -15.90
CA TYR A 199 18.61 -33.71 -15.53
C TYR A 199 17.26 -33.17 -15.98
N GLU A 200 16.51 -33.97 -16.74
CA GLU A 200 15.10 -33.66 -17.02
C GLU A 200 14.27 -33.77 -15.76
N ARG A 201 13.38 -32.80 -15.55
CA ARG A 201 12.42 -32.77 -14.45
C ARG A 201 11.01 -32.71 -15.02
N ASP A 202 10.11 -33.46 -14.42
CA ASP A 202 8.70 -33.46 -14.80
C ASP A 202 7.96 -32.42 -13.93
N PRO A 203 7.48 -31.31 -14.51
CA PRO A 203 6.72 -30.31 -13.76
C PRO A 203 5.26 -30.71 -13.51
N GLY A 204 4.81 -31.87 -13.99
CA GLY A 204 3.41 -32.31 -13.90
C GLY A 204 2.49 -31.60 -14.90
N THR A 205 3.05 -30.99 -15.95
CA THR A 205 2.30 -30.28 -17.00
C THR A 205 3.00 -30.41 -18.34
N THR A 206 2.23 -30.40 -19.42
CA THR A 206 2.74 -30.34 -20.81
C THR A 206 2.55 -28.96 -21.43
N SER A 207 2.02 -27.98 -20.70
CA SER A 207 1.91 -26.60 -21.18
C SER A 207 3.30 -26.03 -21.45
N LYS A 208 3.43 -25.18 -22.48
CA LYS A 208 4.68 -24.46 -22.75
C LYS A 208 5.02 -23.57 -21.55
N LEU A 209 6.22 -23.74 -21.00
CA LEU A 209 6.76 -22.89 -19.95
C LEU A 209 7.59 -21.76 -20.58
N ARG A 210 7.41 -20.56 -20.08
CA ARG A 210 7.95 -19.31 -20.63
C ARG A 210 8.96 -18.65 -19.71
N GLY A 211 8.68 -18.64 -18.40
CA GLY A 211 9.56 -18.05 -17.38
C GLY A 211 9.93 -19.05 -16.29
N VAL A 212 11.13 -18.92 -15.74
CA VAL A 212 11.57 -19.63 -14.53
C VAL A 212 12.35 -18.69 -13.63
N VAL A 213 12.13 -18.80 -12.32
CA VAL A 213 12.93 -18.07 -11.32
C VAL A 213 13.26 -18.98 -10.15
N MET A 214 14.49 -18.90 -9.68
CA MET A 214 15.03 -19.59 -8.51
C MET A 214 15.18 -18.59 -7.36
N THR A 215 14.79 -19.01 -6.16
CA THR A 215 15.04 -18.24 -4.92
C THR A 215 16.17 -18.82 -4.09
N ASP A 216 16.42 -20.12 -4.26
CA ASP A 216 17.58 -20.83 -3.75
C ASP A 216 17.83 -22.09 -4.61
N SER A 217 18.89 -22.84 -4.30
CA SER A 217 19.28 -24.05 -5.06
C SER A 217 18.20 -25.15 -5.15
N ASN A 218 17.20 -25.12 -4.26
CA ASN A 218 16.08 -26.07 -4.14
C ASN A 218 14.73 -25.48 -4.55
N THR A 219 14.54 -24.18 -4.44
CA THR A 219 13.24 -23.53 -4.63
C THR A 219 13.18 -22.76 -5.95
N ALA A 220 12.20 -23.10 -6.79
CA ALA A 220 11.95 -22.42 -8.05
C ALA A 220 10.46 -22.38 -8.42
N TRP A 221 10.06 -21.35 -9.15
CA TRP A 221 8.79 -21.28 -9.86
C TRP A 221 9.02 -21.34 -11.37
N ALA A 222 8.07 -21.92 -12.08
CA ALA A 222 7.98 -21.80 -13.53
C ALA A 222 6.55 -21.44 -13.93
N VAL A 223 6.42 -20.57 -14.94
CA VAL A 223 5.15 -20.06 -15.44
C VAL A 223 5.03 -20.27 -16.95
N GLY A 224 3.81 -20.28 -17.48
CA GLY A 224 3.61 -20.45 -18.90
C GLY A 224 2.16 -20.35 -19.39
N TYR A 225 1.90 -21.06 -20.49
CA TYR A 225 0.61 -21.06 -21.18
C TYR A 225 -0.49 -21.67 -20.32
N ASN A 226 -1.75 -21.32 -20.60
CA ASN A 226 -2.93 -21.82 -19.89
C ASN A 226 -2.89 -21.52 -18.39
N GLY A 227 -2.43 -20.34 -17.99
CA GLY A 227 -2.31 -19.94 -16.59
C GLY A 227 -1.37 -20.80 -15.75
N THR A 228 -0.47 -21.57 -16.40
CA THR A 228 0.31 -22.59 -15.68
C THR A 228 1.28 -21.91 -14.72
N ILE A 229 1.17 -22.24 -13.43
CA ILE A 229 2.16 -21.89 -12.40
C ILE A 229 2.52 -23.17 -11.65
N VAL A 230 3.81 -23.51 -11.62
CA VAL A 230 4.33 -24.68 -10.88
C VAL A 230 5.48 -24.25 -9.98
N LYS A 231 5.54 -24.81 -8.77
CA LYS A 231 6.60 -24.55 -7.79
C LYS A 231 7.30 -25.84 -7.38
N THR A 232 8.62 -25.79 -7.19
CA THR A 232 9.38 -26.81 -6.47
C THR A 232 10.05 -26.19 -5.25
N THR A 233 10.20 -26.97 -4.19
CA THR A 233 10.99 -26.64 -2.98
C THR A 233 12.04 -27.72 -2.68
N ASN A 234 12.18 -28.69 -3.59
CA ASN A 234 13.04 -29.85 -3.41
C ASN A 234 13.87 -30.13 -4.66
N SER A 235 14.45 -29.05 -5.22
CA SER A 235 15.46 -29.16 -6.27
C SER A 235 14.89 -29.74 -7.58
N GLY A 236 13.59 -29.50 -7.83
CA GLY A 236 12.87 -29.96 -9.02
C GLY A 236 12.53 -31.45 -8.99
N THR A 237 12.72 -32.14 -7.86
CA THR A 237 12.38 -33.56 -7.74
C THR A 237 10.87 -33.75 -7.82
N ASN A 238 10.11 -32.88 -7.16
CA ASN A 238 8.66 -32.76 -7.31
C ASN A 238 8.31 -31.30 -7.62
N TRP A 239 7.26 -31.13 -8.40
CA TRP A 239 6.62 -29.84 -8.65
C TRP A 239 5.17 -29.89 -8.17
N THR A 240 4.70 -28.76 -7.68
CA THR A 240 3.33 -28.58 -7.21
C THR A 240 2.70 -27.47 -8.02
N THR A 241 1.58 -27.77 -8.68
CA THR A 241 0.76 -26.75 -9.34
C THR A 241 0.25 -25.76 -8.32
N GLN A 242 0.33 -24.47 -8.63
CA GLN A 242 -0.22 -23.40 -7.81
C GLN A 242 -1.55 -22.93 -8.41
N PRO A 243 -2.55 -22.55 -7.59
CA PRO A 243 -3.77 -21.93 -8.09
C PRO A 243 -3.44 -20.64 -8.86
N SER A 244 -3.93 -20.52 -10.09
CA SER A 244 -3.84 -19.31 -10.90
C SER A 244 -5.22 -18.65 -11.00
N PRO A 245 -5.32 -17.31 -10.88
CA PRO A 245 -6.58 -16.58 -11.06
C PRO A 245 -6.98 -16.41 -12.54
N THR A 246 -6.17 -16.93 -13.48
CA THR A 246 -6.42 -16.84 -14.93
C THR A 246 -5.94 -18.10 -15.65
N ASP A 247 -6.52 -18.36 -16.83
CA ASP A 247 -6.08 -19.37 -17.79
C ASP A 247 -5.27 -18.75 -18.96
N ASP A 248 -4.90 -17.47 -18.87
CA ASP A 248 -4.16 -16.73 -19.90
C ASP A 248 -2.66 -17.08 -19.94
N ILE A 249 -1.93 -16.55 -20.93
CA ILE A 249 -0.48 -16.78 -21.04
C ILE A 249 0.25 -15.97 -19.97
N LEU A 250 1.04 -16.66 -19.14
CA LEU A 250 2.06 -16.06 -18.29
C LEU A 250 3.40 -16.12 -19.01
N PHE A 251 3.97 -14.96 -19.31
CA PHE A 251 5.10 -14.83 -20.22
C PHE A 251 6.45 -14.77 -19.50
N ASP A 252 6.50 -14.16 -18.33
CA ASP A 252 7.73 -14.02 -17.54
C ASP A 252 7.43 -14.03 -16.03
N ILE A 253 8.44 -14.34 -15.22
CA ILE A 253 8.35 -14.38 -13.75
C ILE A 253 9.65 -13.90 -13.12
N SER A 254 9.53 -13.08 -12.07
CA SER A 254 10.66 -12.67 -11.23
C SER A 254 10.26 -12.72 -9.76
N ALA A 255 11.21 -13.06 -8.89
CA ALA A 255 10.99 -13.19 -7.45
C ALA A 255 11.88 -12.23 -6.67
N ALA A 256 11.32 -11.59 -5.66
CA ALA A 256 12.08 -10.83 -4.66
C ALA A 256 12.49 -11.69 -3.45
N GLY A 257 12.01 -12.93 -3.38
CA GLY A 257 12.33 -13.89 -2.33
C GLY A 257 11.42 -15.10 -2.39
N SER A 258 11.51 -15.98 -1.39
CA SER A 258 10.71 -17.23 -1.34
C SER A 258 9.21 -17.02 -1.16
N ASN A 259 8.79 -15.83 -0.75
CA ASN A 259 7.41 -15.45 -0.48
C ASN A 259 6.82 -14.54 -1.57
N THR A 260 7.63 -13.67 -2.16
CA THR A 260 7.15 -12.63 -3.07
C THR A 260 7.66 -12.85 -4.50
N ALA A 261 6.73 -12.95 -5.45
CA ALA A 261 7.05 -13.04 -6.87
C ALA A 261 5.96 -12.38 -7.72
N TRP A 262 6.37 -11.85 -8.87
CA TRP A 262 5.50 -11.28 -9.90
C TRP A 262 5.61 -12.08 -11.18
N THR A 263 4.48 -12.27 -11.85
CA THR A 263 4.43 -12.77 -13.22
C THR A 263 3.58 -11.85 -14.07
N VAL A 264 3.98 -11.68 -15.32
CA VAL A 264 3.26 -10.83 -16.28
C VAL A 264 2.77 -11.66 -17.45
N GLY A 265 1.70 -11.20 -18.06
CA GLY A 265 1.05 -11.92 -19.14
C GLY A 265 0.11 -11.05 -19.95
N TYR A 266 -0.60 -11.70 -20.85
CA TYR A 266 -1.62 -11.07 -21.67
C TYR A 266 -2.68 -12.10 -22.07
N ASN A 267 -3.86 -11.60 -22.43
CA ASN A 267 -5.01 -12.43 -22.77
C ASN A 267 -5.09 -12.61 -24.31
N ASP A 268 -5.01 -13.85 -24.79
CA ASP A 268 -5.07 -14.17 -26.23
C ASP A 268 -6.46 -13.96 -26.86
N PHE A 269 -7.53 -13.83 -26.04
CA PHE A 269 -8.93 -13.95 -26.48
C PHE A 269 -9.81 -12.73 -26.16
N SER A 270 -9.28 -11.66 -25.58
CA SER A 270 -10.04 -10.46 -25.20
C SER A 270 -9.28 -9.16 -25.42
N SER A 271 -10.00 -8.04 -25.51
CA SER A 271 -9.44 -6.69 -25.64
C SER A 271 -8.86 -6.14 -24.31
N LEU A 272 -8.55 -7.00 -23.33
CA LEU A 272 -8.23 -6.61 -21.96
C LEU A 272 -6.74 -6.30 -21.72
N GLY A 273 -5.87 -6.46 -22.73
CA GLY A 273 -4.47 -6.04 -22.67
C GLY A 273 -3.58 -6.91 -21.77
N GLY A 274 -2.44 -6.35 -21.35
CA GLY A 274 -1.50 -6.99 -20.45
C GLY A 274 -1.97 -6.99 -18.99
N PHE A 275 -1.46 -7.93 -18.19
CA PHE A 275 -1.77 -8.00 -16.76
C PHE A 275 -0.55 -8.43 -15.94
N ILE A 276 -0.62 -8.16 -14.64
CA ILE A 276 0.39 -8.49 -13.64
C ILE A 276 -0.28 -9.32 -12.55
N LEU A 277 0.31 -10.45 -12.19
CA LEU A 277 -0.06 -11.23 -11.01
C LEU A 277 1.08 -11.19 -10.00
N GLN A 278 0.73 -11.21 -8.71
CA GLN A 278 1.69 -11.30 -7.62
C GLN A 278 1.25 -12.37 -6.62
N THR A 279 2.22 -13.01 -5.99
CA THR A 279 2.06 -13.73 -4.74
C THR A 279 2.91 -13.06 -3.66
N GLY A 280 2.37 -12.92 -2.44
CA GLY A 280 3.11 -12.52 -1.24
C GLY A 280 3.27 -13.64 -0.21
N ASN A 281 2.72 -14.83 -0.49
CA ASN A 281 2.65 -15.96 0.44
C ASN A 281 3.32 -17.22 -0.12
N GLY A 282 4.27 -17.05 -1.03
CA GLY A 282 5.07 -18.13 -1.58
C GLY A 282 4.31 -19.00 -2.58
N GLY A 283 3.32 -18.48 -3.28
CA GLY A 283 2.54 -19.18 -4.29
C GLY A 283 1.31 -19.93 -3.76
N ASN A 284 1.04 -19.84 -2.45
CA ASN A 284 -0.19 -20.38 -1.86
C ASN A 284 -1.45 -19.63 -2.36
N GLY A 285 -1.28 -18.43 -2.91
CA GLY A 285 -2.27 -17.71 -3.70
C GLY A 285 -1.60 -16.69 -4.63
N TRP A 286 -2.20 -16.48 -5.80
CA TRP A 286 -1.80 -15.47 -6.79
C TRP A 286 -2.98 -14.53 -7.05
N PHE A 287 -2.70 -13.23 -7.09
CA PHE A 287 -3.72 -12.21 -7.25
C PHE A 287 -3.33 -11.26 -8.38
N LYS A 288 -4.32 -10.85 -9.17
CA LYS A 288 -4.13 -9.85 -10.22
C LYS A 288 -3.94 -8.49 -9.58
N GLN A 289 -2.84 -7.81 -9.90
CA GLN A 289 -2.57 -6.47 -9.38
C GLN A 289 -3.29 -5.41 -10.20
N PRO A 290 -3.87 -4.37 -9.56
CA PRO A 290 -4.29 -3.18 -10.25
C PRO A 290 -3.09 -2.52 -10.94
N ALA A 291 -3.23 -2.24 -12.23
CA ALA A 291 -2.21 -1.56 -13.03
C ALA A 291 -2.91 -0.71 -14.11
N PRO A 292 -2.26 0.35 -14.61
CA PRO A 292 -2.78 1.14 -15.73
C PRO A 292 -3.14 0.23 -16.91
N PRO A 293 -4.22 0.54 -17.65
CA PRO A 293 -4.61 -0.26 -18.81
C PRO A 293 -3.54 -0.14 -19.91
N VAL A 294 -2.79 -1.22 -20.12
CA VAL A 294 -1.70 -1.28 -21.10
C VAL A 294 -1.87 -2.44 -22.07
N GLY A 295 -1.12 -2.42 -23.17
CA GLY A 295 -1.01 -3.58 -24.06
C GLY A 295 -0.29 -4.76 -23.39
N ASP A 296 -0.11 -5.85 -24.13
CA ASP A 296 0.53 -7.07 -23.64
C ASP A 296 1.84 -6.81 -22.88
N LEU A 297 2.03 -7.50 -21.75
CA LEU A 297 3.27 -7.46 -20.98
C LEU A 297 4.10 -8.73 -21.25
N TYR A 298 5.40 -8.56 -21.46
CA TYR A 298 6.31 -9.63 -21.88
C TYR A 298 7.50 -9.85 -20.94
N GLY A 299 7.85 -8.88 -20.08
CA GLY A 299 8.98 -9.02 -19.17
C GLY A 299 8.70 -8.41 -17.81
N VAL A 300 9.23 -9.03 -16.75
CA VAL A 300 9.16 -8.52 -15.37
C VAL A 300 10.46 -8.75 -14.63
N SER A 301 10.91 -7.75 -13.86
CA SER A 301 12.11 -7.84 -13.04
C SER A 301 11.82 -7.25 -11.67
N ALA A 302 11.87 -8.11 -10.65
CA ALA A 302 11.75 -7.74 -9.25
C ALA A 302 13.12 -7.35 -8.70
N VAL A 303 13.19 -6.25 -7.97
CA VAL A 303 14.39 -5.80 -7.24
C VAL A 303 14.27 -6.23 -5.78
N ASP A 304 13.13 -5.97 -5.16
CA ASP A 304 12.77 -6.35 -3.80
C ASP A 304 11.25 -6.50 -3.67
N ALA A 305 10.74 -6.68 -2.45
CA ALA A 305 9.31 -6.91 -2.19
C ALA A 305 8.41 -5.72 -2.58
N ASN A 306 8.99 -4.52 -2.70
CA ASN A 306 8.28 -3.29 -3.00
C ASN A 306 8.60 -2.79 -4.43
N THR A 307 9.78 -3.09 -4.94
CA THR A 307 10.26 -2.54 -6.21
C THR A 307 10.26 -3.59 -7.32
N ALA A 308 9.50 -3.34 -8.39
CA ALA A 308 9.50 -4.17 -9.59
C ALA A 308 9.24 -3.36 -10.86
N TRP A 309 9.71 -3.88 -11.98
CA TRP A 309 9.55 -3.30 -13.32
C TRP A 309 8.87 -4.30 -14.25
N ALA A 310 7.99 -3.82 -15.12
CA ALA A 310 7.36 -4.62 -16.17
C ALA A 310 7.41 -3.90 -17.52
N VAL A 311 7.54 -4.64 -18.61
CA VAL A 311 7.64 -4.07 -19.96
C VAL A 311 6.79 -4.82 -20.98
N GLY A 312 6.36 -4.13 -22.04
CA GLY A 312 5.36 -4.66 -22.94
C GLY A 312 5.29 -4.08 -24.34
N ALA A 313 4.15 -4.34 -24.98
CA ALA A 313 3.79 -3.83 -26.29
C ALA A 313 3.80 -2.29 -26.35
N GLY A 314 4.01 -1.72 -27.54
CA GLY A 314 3.90 -0.27 -27.73
C GLY A 314 4.93 0.58 -26.97
N GLY A 315 6.01 -0.01 -26.46
CA GLY A 315 7.02 0.67 -25.65
C GLY A 315 6.63 0.83 -24.18
N THR A 316 5.60 0.11 -23.71
CA THR A 316 5.16 0.17 -22.31
C THR A 316 6.28 -0.21 -21.35
N ILE A 317 6.48 0.64 -20.35
CA ILE A 317 7.28 0.37 -19.15
C ILE A 317 6.44 0.74 -17.95
N LEU A 318 6.28 -0.19 -17.01
CA LEU A 318 5.63 0.03 -15.72
C LEU A 318 6.67 -0.15 -14.61
N LYS A 319 6.54 0.64 -13.55
CA LYS A 319 7.34 0.55 -12.32
C LYS A 319 6.42 0.56 -11.11
N THR A 320 6.73 -0.26 -10.11
CA THR A 320 6.17 -0.12 -8.77
C THR A 320 7.30 0.05 -7.76
N GLU A 321 7.02 0.80 -6.68
CA GLU A 321 7.91 1.00 -5.53
C GLU A 321 7.18 0.69 -4.19
N ASN A 322 5.96 0.14 -4.27
CA ASN A 322 5.14 -0.29 -3.14
C ASN A 322 4.59 -1.70 -3.30
N GLY A 323 5.22 -2.49 -4.16
CA GLY A 323 4.89 -3.89 -4.39
C GLY A 323 3.71 -4.11 -5.34
N GLY A 324 3.18 -3.05 -5.94
CA GLY A 324 2.02 -3.05 -6.83
C GLY A 324 0.69 -2.88 -6.09
N GLU A 325 0.74 -2.39 -4.85
CA GLU A 325 -0.45 -2.15 -4.03
C GLU A 325 -1.20 -0.90 -4.49
N SER A 326 -2.51 -1.02 -4.68
CA SER A 326 -3.39 0.13 -4.95
C SER A 326 -4.63 -0.01 -4.07
N LEU A 327 -5.01 1.07 -3.38
CA LEU A 327 -6.20 1.11 -2.53
C LEU A 327 -7.42 1.49 -3.39
N THR A 328 -7.87 0.55 -4.22
CA THR A 328 -8.89 0.81 -5.24
C THR A 328 -10.31 0.74 -4.69
N THR A 329 -10.53 -0.07 -3.66
CA THR A 329 -11.86 -0.34 -3.11
C THR A 329 -11.85 -0.06 -1.62
N TRP A 330 -12.90 0.59 -1.12
CA TRP A 330 -13.07 0.96 0.29
C TRP A 330 -14.47 0.59 0.78
N TYR A 331 -14.55 0.16 2.04
CA TYR A 331 -15.76 -0.26 2.72
C TYR A 331 -15.96 0.52 4.01
N LEU A 332 -17.21 0.89 4.29
CA LEU A 332 -17.66 1.57 5.50
C LEU A 332 -18.94 0.88 5.98
N ALA A 333 -18.91 0.24 7.15
CA ALA A 333 -19.99 -0.62 7.64
C ALA A 333 -21.16 0.14 8.29
N GLU A 334 -20.90 1.33 8.82
CA GLU A 334 -21.91 2.26 9.34
C GLU A 334 -22.31 3.33 8.30
N GLY A 335 -23.51 3.87 8.52
CA GLY A 335 -24.10 4.93 7.73
C GLY A 335 -25.58 5.04 8.06
N SER A 336 -26.05 6.27 8.29
CA SER A 336 -27.48 6.55 8.43
C SER A 336 -27.80 7.95 7.93
N SER A 337 -28.84 8.05 7.11
CA SER A 337 -29.47 9.30 6.70
C SER A 337 -30.87 9.48 7.33
N ASP A 338 -31.19 8.62 8.31
CA ASP A 338 -32.41 8.62 9.10
C ASP A 338 -32.13 8.95 10.57
N TRP A 339 -33.17 9.09 11.39
CA TRP A 339 -33.09 9.28 12.85
C TRP A 339 -32.38 10.57 13.30
N GLY A 340 -32.25 11.55 12.39
CA GLY A 340 -31.57 12.82 12.64
C GLY A 340 -30.06 12.79 12.35
N PHE A 341 -29.56 11.71 11.77
CA PHE A 341 -28.19 11.64 11.25
C PHE A 341 -28.08 12.25 9.85
N GLU A 342 -26.98 12.97 9.64
CA GLU A 342 -26.46 13.39 8.34
C GLU A 342 -25.14 12.67 8.11
N THR A 343 -25.03 11.93 7.01
CA THR A 343 -23.81 11.21 6.65
C THR A 343 -23.18 11.86 5.42
N PHE A 344 -21.86 11.94 5.41
CA PHE A 344 -21.07 12.44 4.30
C PHE A 344 -19.95 11.46 4.00
N ILE A 345 -19.77 11.10 2.72
CA ILE A 345 -18.65 10.26 2.26
C ILE A 345 -17.64 11.16 1.58
N ALA A 346 -16.43 11.23 2.11
CA ALA A 346 -15.33 11.96 1.53
C ALA A 346 -14.44 11.00 0.73
N ILE A 347 -14.13 11.37 -0.51
CA ILE A 347 -13.32 10.57 -1.43
C ILE A 347 -12.18 11.45 -1.93
N GLU A 348 -10.96 11.00 -1.69
CA GLU A 348 -9.72 11.61 -2.15
C GLU A 348 -9.22 10.91 -3.41
N ASN A 349 -8.90 11.70 -4.44
CA ASN A 349 -8.07 11.28 -5.56
C ASN A 349 -6.66 11.86 -5.39
N PRO A 350 -5.69 11.10 -4.85
CA PRO A 350 -4.31 11.57 -4.70
C PRO A 350 -3.52 11.58 -6.03
N ASN A 351 -4.09 11.02 -7.09
CA ASN A 351 -3.39 10.78 -8.35
C ASN A 351 -3.23 12.07 -9.17
N THR A 352 -2.15 12.16 -9.94
CA THR A 352 -1.92 13.24 -10.92
C THR A 352 -2.82 13.15 -12.16
N VAL A 353 -3.63 12.09 -12.26
CA VAL A 353 -4.62 11.86 -13.30
C VAL A 353 -6.02 11.86 -12.70
N PRO A 354 -7.06 12.28 -13.45
CA PRO A 354 -8.43 12.12 -13.00
C PRO A 354 -8.81 10.64 -12.93
N VAL A 355 -9.75 10.32 -12.03
CA VAL A 355 -10.29 8.95 -11.84
C VAL A 355 -11.81 9.00 -11.71
N THR A 356 -12.45 7.85 -11.74
CA THR A 356 -13.89 7.68 -11.58
C THR A 356 -14.15 6.72 -10.42
N ALA A 357 -14.95 7.16 -9.45
CA ALA A 357 -15.43 6.32 -8.35
C ALA A 357 -16.84 5.79 -8.64
N GLU A 358 -17.02 4.48 -8.52
CA GLU A 358 -18.33 3.85 -8.34
C GLU A 358 -18.65 3.80 -6.85
N VAL A 359 -19.84 4.26 -6.44
CA VAL A 359 -20.28 4.19 -5.04
C VAL A 359 -21.57 3.39 -4.94
N THR A 360 -21.53 2.34 -4.13
CA THR A 360 -22.65 1.45 -3.86
C THR A 360 -23.01 1.50 -2.40
N TYR A 361 -24.30 1.67 -2.13
CA TYR A 361 -24.87 1.63 -0.79
C TYR A 361 -25.62 0.31 -0.59
N GLN A 362 -25.35 -0.38 0.51
CA GLN A 362 -26.07 -1.58 0.92
C GLN A 362 -27.08 -1.21 1.99
N THR A 363 -28.36 -1.20 1.62
CA THR A 363 -29.47 -0.88 2.52
C THR A 363 -30.20 -2.16 2.95
N ARG A 364 -31.16 -2.06 3.87
CA ARG A 364 -32.05 -3.20 4.20
C ARG A 364 -32.93 -3.64 3.03
N ASP A 365 -33.18 -2.73 2.08
CA ASP A 365 -34.00 -2.98 0.90
C ASP A 365 -33.18 -3.44 -0.33
N GLY A 366 -31.86 -3.60 -0.16
CA GLY A 366 -30.93 -4.04 -1.20
C GLY A 366 -29.90 -2.97 -1.58
N GLU A 367 -29.06 -3.32 -2.57
CA GLU A 367 -28.00 -2.45 -3.08
C GLU A 367 -28.54 -1.35 -3.99
N GLN A 368 -27.97 -0.16 -3.83
CA GLN A 368 -28.21 1.00 -4.71
C GLN A 368 -26.87 1.61 -5.11
N THR A 369 -26.63 1.77 -6.41
CA THR A 369 -25.40 2.38 -6.94
C THR A 369 -25.74 3.74 -7.54
N ARG A 370 -25.00 4.77 -7.14
CA ARG A 370 -25.13 6.11 -7.74
C ARG A 370 -24.51 6.15 -9.15
N PRO A 371 -24.83 7.14 -9.99
CA PRO A 371 -24.07 7.38 -11.21
C PRO A 371 -22.58 7.60 -10.92
N ASP A 372 -21.72 7.08 -11.80
CA ASP A 372 -20.26 7.24 -11.78
C ASP A 372 -19.84 8.65 -11.36
N LEU A 373 -18.97 8.73 -10.35
CA LEU A 373 -18.52 9.98 -9.77
C LEU A 373 -17.12 10.33 -10.29
N PRO A 374 -16.96 11.33 -11.17
CA PRO A 374 -15.64 11.75 -11.62
C PRO A 374 -14.92 12.56 -10.54
N LEU A 375 -13.64 12.28 -10.34
CA LEU A 375 -12.72 13.04 -9.47
C LEU A 375 -11.59 13.61 -10.32
N ALA A 376 -11.37 14.91 -10.22
CA ALA A 376 -10.22 15.55 -10.85
C ALA A 376 -8.90 15.02 -10.25
N ALA A 377 -7.79 15.14 -10.97
CA ALA A 377 -6.46 14.85 -10.43
C ALA A 377 -6.20 15.64 -9.14
N GLN A 378 -5.59 15.00 -8.15
CA GLN A 378 -5.19 15.59 -6.87
C GLN A 378 -6.33 16.40 -6.24
N SER A 379 -7.47 15.75 -6.02
CA SER A 379 -8.68 16.44 -5.57
C SER A 379 -9.43 15.66 -4.51
N GLN A 380 -10.42 16.32 -3.91
CA GLN A 380 -11.36 15.72 -2.98
C GLN A 380 -12.78 15.97 -3.47
N VAL A 381 -13.67 15.00 -3.24
CA VAL A 381 -15.12 15.14 -3.38
C VAL A 381 -15.80 14.66 -2.11
N VAL A 382 -16.85 15.36 -1.68
CA VAL A 382 -17.73 14.91 -0.59
C VAL A 382 -19.14 14.79 -1.09
N ILE A 383 -19.78 13.65 -0.80
CA ILE A 383 -21.13 13.32 -1.24
C ILE A 383 -22.04 13.09 -0.03
N ASP A 384 -23.32 13.43 -0.20
CA ASP A 384 -24.40 13.15 0.76
C ASP A 384 -25.23 11.95 0.25
N PRO A 385 -25.10 10.77 0.89
CA PRO A 385 -25.86 9.58 0.51
C PRO A 385 -27.38 9.76 0.59
N ARG A 386 -27.91 10.71 1.37
CA ARG A 386 -29.36 10.94 1.48
C ARG A 386 -30.00 11.27 0.13
N GLY A 387 -29.26 11.93 -0.76
CA GLY A 387 -29.72 12.22 -2.12
C GLY A 387 -29.86 10.98 -2.99
N ASP A 388 -29.11 9.92 -2.68
CA ASP A 388 -29.06 8.67 -3.43
C ASP A 388 -30.04 7.63 -2.85
N VAL A 389 -30.03 7.40 -1.53
CA VAL A 389 -30.78 6.32 -0.86
C VAL A 389 -31.98 6.77 -0.03
N GLY A 390 -32.26 8.08 0.06
CA GLY A 390 -33.30 8.61 0.94
C GLY A 390 -32.92 8.53 2.42
N ALA A 391 -33.90 8.44 3.31
CA ALA A 391 -33.68 8.26 4.76
C ALA A 391 -33.66 6.76 5.09
N THR A 392 -32.48 6.21 5.36
CA THR A 392 -32.29 4.79 5.71
C THR A 392 -30.94 4.56 6.40
N ASP A 393 -30.80 3.42 7.06
CA ASP A 393 -29.48 2.87 7.41
C ASP A 393 -28.83 2.27 6.16
N PHE A 394 -27.51 2.39 6.04
CA PHE A 394 -26.74 1.82 4.93
C PHE A 394 -25.28 1.56 5.31
N SER A 395 -24.62 0.69 4.55
CA SER A 395 -23.15 0.63 4.47
C SER A 395 -22.72 1.09 3.09
N THR A 396 -21.45 1.47 2.92
CA THR A 396 -20.93 2.04 1.68
C THR A 396 -19.77 1.20 1.15
N ARG A 397 -19.74 0.96 -0.16
CA ARG A 397 -18.58 0.50 -0.92
C ARG A 397 -18.23 1.57 -1.96
N VAL A 398 -16.96 1.94 -2.05
CA VAL A 398 -16.45 2.87 -3.07
C VAL A 398 -15.34 2.17 -3.84
N GLU A 399 -15.37 2.22 -5.17
CA GLU A 399 -14.37 1.57 -6.03
C GLU A 399 -13.87 2.52 -7.13
N CYS A 400 -12.54 2.61 -7.30
CA CYS A 400 -11.92 3.29 -8.43
C CYS A 400 -11.94 2.40 -9.68
N LYS A 401 -12.65 2.83 -10.72
CA LYS A 401 -12.87 2.03 -11.93
C LYS A 401 -11.61 1.85 -12.77
N GLU A 402 -10.67 2.77 -12.66
CA GLU A 402 -9.40 2.75 -13.37
C GLU A 402 -8.29 1.99 -12.63
N GLY A 403 -8.55 1.48 -11.41
CA GLY A 403 -7.58 0.70 -10.65
C GLY A 403 -6.49 1.54 -9.96
N TYR A 404 -6.69 2.85 -9.85
CA TYR A 404 -5.81 3.73 -9.08
C TYR A 404 -6.21 3.79 -7.60
N THR A 405 -5.24 4.13 -6.75
CA THR A 405 -5.48 4.44 -5.34
C THR A 405 -6.47 5.59 -5.21
N ILE A 406 -7.51 5.38 -4.43
CA ILE A 406 -8.34 6.43 -3.85
C ILE A 406 -8.29 6.25 -2.34
N ALA A 407 -8.79 7.23 -1.58
CA ALA A 407 -8.99 7.05 -0.14
C ALA A 407 -10.37 7.55 0.27
N VAL A 408 -10.99 6.88 1.24
CA VAL A 408 -12.38 7.11 1.61
C VAL A 408 -12.56 7.17 3.12
N ASP A 409 -13.28 8.20 3.55
CA ASP A 409 -13.62 8.48 4.94
C ASP A 409 -15.12 8.81 5.02
N ARG A 410 -15.74 8.54 6.17
CA ARG A 410 -17.12 8.90 6.46
C ARG A 410 -17.15 9.86 7.63
N ARG A 411 -17.86 10.98 7.47
CA ARG A 411 -18.29 11.84 8.57
C ARG A 411 -19.78 11.70 8.80
N MET A 412 -20.17 11.45 10.05
CA MET A 412 -21.57 11.51 10.48
C MET A 412 -21.79 12.64 11.47
N MET A 413 -22.92 13.32 11.36
CA MET A 413 -23.31 14.46 12.19
C MET A 413 -24.75 14.28 12.67
N TRP A 414 -25.05 14.70 13.90
CA TRP A 414 -26.41 14.63 14.45
C TRP A 414 -26.59 15.61 15.62
N THR A 415 -27.82 15.82 16.04
CA THR A 415 -28.11 16.56 17.29
C THR A 415 -29.01 15.71 18.18
N GLY A 416 -28.45 15.18 19.26
CA GLY A 416 -29.18 14.37 20.22
C GLY A 416 -30.33 15.13 20.91
N PRO A 417 -31.42 14.45 21.32
CA PRO A 417 -32.49 15.08 22.06
C PRO A 417 -32.03 15.79 23.35
N GLY A 418 -32.16 17.11 23.35
CA GLY A 418 -31.76 17.98 24.47
C GLY A 418 -30.24 18.21 24.57
N ALA A 419 -29.47 17.92 23.52
CA ALA A 419 -28.07 18.33 23.40
C ALA A 419 -27.97 19.85 23.21
N GLY A 420 -26.92 20.46 23.79
CA GLY A 420 -26.63 21.89 23.66
C GLY A 420 -25.95 22.28 22.34
N CYS A 421 -25.43 21.31 21.60
CA CYS A 421 -24.75 21.46 20.31
C CYS A 421 -24.97 20.24 19.41
N GLN A 422 -24.60 20.39 18.14
CA GLN A 422 -24.46 19.28 17.20
C GLN A 422 -23.24 18.44 17.58
N GLU A 423 -23.32 17.14 17.32
CA GLU A 423 -22.25 16.15 17.49
C GLU A 423 -21.81 15.61 16.14
N SER A 424 -20.63 14.99 16.14
CA SER A 424 -20.09 14.34 14.96
C SER A 424 -19.15 13.21 15.35
N HIS A 425 -19.02 12.21 14.47
CA HIS A 425 -17.99 11.20 14.54
C HIS A 425 -17.55 10.84 13.10
N SER A 426 -16.39 10.21 12.94
CA SER A 426 -15.89 9.77 11.62
C SER A 426 -15.10 8.48 11.70
N SER A 427 -15.05 7.75 10.60
CA SER A 427 -14.14 6.62 10.43
C SER A 427 -13.63 6.54 9.01
N VAL A 428 -12.32 6.30 8.90
CA VAL A 428 -11.71 5.83 7.66
C VAL A 428 -12.31 4.47 7.29
N GLY A 429 -12.44 4.22 5.99
CA GLY A 429 -12.85 2.90 5.51
C GLY A 429 -11.71 1.87 5.58
N VAL A 430 -12.03 0.62 5.26
CA VAL A 430 -11.04 -0.45 5.04
C VAL A 430 -11.05 -0.89 3.59
N THR A 431 -9.93 -1.42 3.10
CA THR A 431 -9.78 -1.72 1.66
C THR A 431 -10.10 -3.16 1.28
N ALA A 432 -10.40 -4.03 2.26
CA ALA A 432 -10.87 -5.39 2.02
C ALA A 432 -11.71 -5.91 3.20
N PRO A 433 -12.66 -6.82 2.94
CA PRO A 433 -13.27 -7.63 3.99
C PRO A 433 -12.33 -8.74 4.48
N ASP A 434 -12.50 -9.16 5.74
CA ASP A 434 -11.77 -10.29 6.35
C ASP A 434 -12.69 -11.10 7.27
N THR A 435 -12.23 -12.28 7.66
CA THR A 435 -12.89 -13.24 8.54
C THR A 435 -12.59 -13.03 10.02
N THR A 436 -11.59 -12.24 10.40
CA THR A 436 -11.28 -11.98 11.82
C THR A 436 -10.96 -10.51 12.06
N TRP A 437 -11.67 -9.89 13.00
CA TRP A 437 -11.55 -8.47 13.33
C TRP A 437 -11.51 -8.21 14.83
N PHE A 438 -10.90 -7.09 15.21
CA PHE A 438 -10.67 -6.68 16.60
C PHE A 438 -11.07 -5.22 16.81
N LEU A 439 -11.78 -4.93 17.90
CA LEU A 439 -12.19 -3.59 18.32
C LEU A 439 -11.91 -3.43 19.83
N PRO A 440 -10.84 -2.74 20.25
CA PRO A 440 -10.39 -2.65 21.66
C PRO A 440 -11.34 -1.92 22.61
N GLU A 441 -12.14 -1.00 22.09
CA GLU A 441 -13.14 -0.25 22.85
C GLU A 441 -14.52 -0.93 22.88
N GLY A 442 -15.34 -0.51 23.85
CA GLY A 442 -16.73 -0.90 23.99
C GLY A 442 -17.23 -0.74 25.42
N SER A 443 -18.38 -0.07 25.57
CA SER A 443 -19.12 -0.02 26.84
C SER A 443 -20.61 0.08 26.59
N SER A 444 -21.39 -0.71 27.32
CA SER A 444 -22.84 -0.59 27.47
C SER A 444 -23.23 -0.20 28.92
N LYS A 445 -22.25 0.29 29.69
CA LYS A 445 -22.45 0.86 31.04
C LYS A 445 -22.46 2.38 30.98
N TRP A 446 -22.69 3.02 32.14
CA TRP A 446 -22.49 4.46 32.33
C TRP A 446 -23.33 5.37 31.42
N GLY A 447 -24.40 4.82 30.83
CA GLY A 447 -25.26 5.51 29.87
C GLY A 447 -24.86 5.32 28.41
N PHE A 448 -23.85 4.47 28.11
CA PHE A 448 -23.43 4.14 26.76
C PHE A 448 -24.38 3.13 26.09
N GLU A 449 -24.53 3.32 24.79
CA GLU A 449 -25.20 2.48 23.80
C GLU A 449 -24.13 2.06 22.80
N CYS A 450 -23.60 0.83 22.93
CA CYS A 450 -22.57 0.30 22.03
C CYS A 450 -23.20 -0.66 21.02
N TRP A 451 -22.95 -0.37 19.74
CA TRP A 451 -23.48 -1.10 18.60
C TRP A 451 -22.33 -1.68 17.78
N LEU A 452 -22.42 -2.97 17.47
CA LEU A 452 -21.56 -3.62 16.48
C LEU A 452 -22.29 -3.60 15.13
N LEU A 453 -21.70 -2.96 14.13
CA LEU A 453 -22.23 -2.86 12.78
C LEU A 453 -21.42 -3.77 11.88
N VAL A 454 -22.06 -4.71 11.18
CA VAL A 454 -21.36 -5.65 10.30
C VAL A 454 -21.93 -5.56 8.89
N GLN A 455 -21.07 -5.21 7.93
CA GLN A 455 -21.33 -5.27 6.50
C GLN A 455 -20.92 -6.65 5.96
N ASN A 456 -21.81 -7.27 5.20
CA ASN A 456 -21.57 -8.49 4.47
C ASN A 456 -21.62 -8.21 2.96
N PRO A 457 -20.46 -8.07 2.30
CA PRO A 457 -20.39 -7.83 0.86
C PRO A 457 -20.56 -9.10 0.01
N ASN A 458 -20.80 -10.26 0.62
CA ASN A 458 -20.88 -11.54 -0.08
C ASN A 458 -22.29 -11.83 -0.60
N GLY A 459 -22.38 -12.57 -1.70
CA GLY A 459 -23.64 -13.12 -2.22
C GLY A 459 -24.26 -14.23 -1.37
N ALA A 460 -23.71 -14.54 -0.19
CA ALA A 460 -24.21 -15.54 0.76
C ALA A 460 -24.28 -14.94 2.17
N GLN A 461 -25.13 -15.53 3.03
CA GLN A 461 -25.22 -15.14 4.44
C GLN A 461 -23.90 -15.46 5.16
N ALA A 462 -23.38 -14.50 5.92
CA ALA A 462 -22.27 -14.68 6.82
C ALA A 462 -22.77 -15.05 8.22
N ASN A 463 -22.12 -16.01 8.87
CA ASN A 463 -22.32 -16.37 10.27
C ASN A 463 -21.11 -15.82 11.04
N CYS A 464 -21.38 -15.02 12.08
CA CYS A 464 -20.36 -14.33 12.86
C CYS A 464 -20.41 -14.82 14.31
N GLU A 465 -19.26 -15.23 14.86
CA GLU A 465 -19.05 -15.42 16.29
C GLU A 465 -18.42 -14.15 16.87
N VAL A 466 -19.18 -13.46 17.72
CA VAL A 466 -18.75 -12.22 18.38
C VAL A 466 -18.29 -12.55 19.78
N THR A 467 -16.98 -12.42 20.01
CA THR A 467 -16.36 -12.60 21.32
C THR A 467 -16.22 -11.26 22.03
N TYR A 468 -16.92 -11.09 23.14
CA TYR A 468 -16.79 -9.96 24.04
C TYR A 468 -15.79 -10.28 25.16
N MET A 469 -14.65 -9.57 25.20
CA MET A 469 -13.65 -9.70 26.27
C MET A 469 -13.98 -8.69 27.39
N ILE A 470 -14.71 -9.17 28.39
CA ILE A 470 -15.33 -8.35 29.43
C ILE A 470 -14.31 -7.98 30.52
N GLU A 471 -14.23 -6.70 30.87
CA GLU A 471 -13.30 -6.25 31.90
C GLU A 471 -13.64 -6.85 33.28
N GLY A 472 -12.67 -7.57 33.87
CA GLY A 472 -12.81 -8.23 35.17
C GLY A 472 -13.58 -9.56 35.15
N GLU A 473 -14.00 -10.05 33.98
CA GLU A 473 -14.76 -11.29 33.81
C GLU A 473 -14.18 -12.15 32.67
N GLY A 474 -14.65 -13.39 32.53
CA GLY A 474 -14.28 -14.23 31.38
C GLY A 474 -14.97 -13.78 30.09
N PRO A 475 -14.39 -14.04 28.91
CA PRO A 475 -15.00 -13.67 27.64
C PRO A 475 -16.32 -14.42 27.40
N GLN A 476 -17.23 -13.79 26.68
CA GLN A 476 -18.51 -14.38 26.24
C GLN A 476 -18.58 -14.36 24.71
N VAL A 477 -19.14 -15.42 24.12
CA VAL A 477 -19.27 -15.57 22.66
C VAL A 477 -20.73 -15.63 22.28
N ILE A 478 -21.15 -14.77 21.34
CA ILE A 478 -22.52 -14.67 20.84
C ILE A 478 -22.50 -14.87 19.32
N ALA A 479 -23.39 -15.72 18.81
CA ALA A 479 -23.50 -15.96 17.38
C ALA A 479 -24.55 -15.02 16.76
N HIS A 480 -24.17 -14.39 15.65
CA HIS A 480 -25.03 -13.53 14.83
C HIS A 480 -24.97 -13.95 13.37
N THR A 481 -25.94 -13.51 12.58
CA THR A 481 -25.97 -13.75 11.13
C THR A 481 -26.19 -12.46 10.37
N VAL A 482 -25.49 -12.28 9.26
CA VAL A 482 -25.63 -11.11 8.37
C VAL A 482 -26.03 -11.60 6.99
N PRO A 483 -27.23 -11.27 6.47
CA PRO A 483 -27.67 -11.71 5.15
C PRO A 483 -26.72 -11.27 4.02
N ALA A 484 -26.82 -11.95 2.87
CA ALA A 484 -26.03 -11.62 1.68
C ALA A 484 -26.21 -10.16 1.22
N ASN A 485 -25.13 -9.53 0.76
CA ASN A 485 -25.10 -8.17 0.19
C ASN A 485 -25.86 -7.15 1.05
N SER A 486 -25.65 -7.20 2.37
CA SER A 486 -26.42 -6.42 3.34
C SER A 486 -25.58 -6.02 4.55
N ARG A 487 -26.20 -5.32 5.50
CA ARG A 487 -25.61 -5.00 6.80
C ARG A 487 -26.54 -5.34 7.95
N ALA A 488 -25.97 -5.53 9.14
CA ALA A 488 -26.71 -5.71 10.39
C ALA A 488 -26.08 -4.88 11.52
N SER A 489 -26.90 -4.49 12.51
CA SER A 489 -26.45 -3.86 13.76
C SER A 489 -26.83 -4.75 14.94
N PHE A 490 -25.93 -4.93 15.89
CA PHE A 490 -26.13 -5.72 17.10
C PHE A 490 -25.87 -4.85 18.34
N ASP A 491 -26.80 -4.87 19.28
CA ASP A 491 -26.74 -4.11 20.54
C ASP A 491 -25.97 -4.91 21.59
N MET A 492 -24.80 -4.41 21.99
CA MET A 492 -23.96 -5.07 22.99
C MET A 492 -24.69 -5.32 24.32
N SER A 493 -25.63 -4.45 24.70
CA SER A 493 -26.39 -4.60 25.95
C SER A 493 -27.40 -5.75 25.89
N GLN A 494 -27.90 -6.09 24.70
CA GLN A 494 -28.77 -7.26 24.49
C GLN A 494 -27.96 -8.56 24.49
N ASP A 495 -26.72 -8.49 24.01
CA ASP A 495 -25.81 -9.63 23.96
C ASP A 495 -25.28 -10.02 25.34
N ILE A 496 -24.72 -9.06 26.09
CA ILE A 496 -23.97 -9.35 27.34
C ILE A 496 -24.37 -8.48 28.54
N GLY A 497 -25.44 -7.68 28.41
CA GLY A 497 -25.87 -6.74 29.44
C GLY A 497 -24.96 -5.51 29.53
N ALA A 498 -25.12 -4.72 30.60
CA ALA A 498 -24.34 -3.52 30.84
C ALA A 498 -22.90 -3.86 31.28
N LYS A 499 -21.95 -3.84 30.34
CA LYS A 499 -20.54 -4.24 30.53
C LYS A 499 -19.57 -3.29 29.82
N ASP A 500 -18.32 -3.31 30.25
CA ASP A 500 -17.19 -2.75 29.50
C ASP A 500 -16.48 -3.93 28.86
N ALA A 501 -16.42 -3.99 27.52
CA ALA A 501 -15.83 -5.13 26.81
C ALA A 501 -15.28 -4.70 25.45
N SER A 502 -14.17 -5.31 25.04
CA SER A 502 -13.66 -5.21 23.68
C SER A 502 -14.29 -6.31 22.86
N ILE A 503 -14.29 -6.14 21.54
CA ILE A 503 -14.98 -7.03 20.61
C ILE A 503 -13.94 -7.72 19.74
N ARG A 504 -14.16 -9.02 19.48
CA ARG A 504 -13.54 -9.76 18.38
C ARG A 504 -14.68 -10.35 17.55
N VAL A 505 -14.59 -10.24 16.23
CA VAL A 505 -15.57 -10.83 15.31
C VAL A 505 -14.84 -11.87 14.47
N ASP A 506 -15.24 -13.13 14.60
CA ASP A 506 -14.83 -14.21 13.70
C ASP A 506 -16.01 -14.54 12.78
N SER A 507 -15.77 -14.71 11.48
CA SER A 507 -16.83 -15.04 10.51
C SER A 507 -16.42 -16.14 9.54
N ASP A 508 -17.39 -16.91 9.07
CA ASP A 508 -17.20 -17.94 8.04
C ASP A 508 -17.05 -17.37 6.62
N LEU A 509 -17.41 -16.10 6.42
CA LEU A 509 -17.20 -15.34 5.19
C LEU A 509 -16.52 -14.00 5.51
N PRO A 510 -15.76 -13.40 4.57
CA PRO A 510 -15.17 -12.09 4.78
C PRO A 510 -16.23 -11.00 4.99
N VAL A 511 -16.21 -10.31 6.13
CA VAL A 511 -17.12 -9.21 6.50
C VAL A 511 -16.34 -7.96 6.89
N ILE A 512 -17.04 -6.85 7.12
CA ILE A 512 -16.45 -5.61 7.65
C ILE A 512 -17.24 -5.17 8.89
N PRO A 513 -16.65 -5.20 10.10
CA PRO A 513 -17.26 -4.68 11.31
C PRO A 513 -16.77 -3.27 11.68
N GLU A 514 -17.69 -2.43 12.13
CA GLU A 514 -17.45 -1.16 12.84
C GLU A 514 -18.14 -1.19 14.21
N ARG A 515 -17.66 -0.38 15.15
CA ARG A 515 -18.31 -0.15 16.44
C ARG A 515 -18.72 1.30 16.57
N ALA A 516 -20.02 1.54 16.72
CA ALA A 516 -20.55 2.85 17.10
C ALA A 516 -20.85 2.88 18.60
N MET A 517 -20.47 3.96 19.28
CA MET A 517 -20.81 4.20 20.66
C MET A 517 -21.50 5.54 20.81
N TYR A 518 -22.68 5.53 21.44
CA TYR A 518 -23.40 6.74 21.80
C TYR A 518 -23.61 6.80 23.31
N ARG A 519 -23.79 8.00 23.87
CA ARG A 519 -24.12 8.16 25.29
C ARG A 519 -25.29 9.11 25.51
N TYR A 520 -26.06 8.83 26.57
CA TYR A 520 -27.17 9.67 27.06
C TYR A 520 -28.19 10.04 25.97
N ASN A 521 -28.71 9.04 25.25
CA ASN A 521 -29.65 9.22 24.14
C ASN A 521 -29.02 10.03 22.99
N ARG A 522 -27.83 9.60 22.55
CA ARG A 522 -27.05 10.18 21.45
C ARG A 522 -26.71 11.65 21.64
N ARG A 523 -26.41 12.07 22.86
CA ARG A 523 -25.91 13.43 23.13
C ARG A 523 -24.44 13.60 22.83
N GLU A 524 -23.72 12.49 22.78
CA GLU A 524 -22.34 12.37 22.34
C GLU A 524 -22.16 10.97 21.77
N GLY A 525 -21.14 10.79 20.94
CA GLY A 525 -20.82 9.48 20.38
C GLY A 525 -19.57 9.52 19.52
N HIS A 526 -19.01 8.34 19.31
CA HIS A 526 -17.80 8.11 18.53
C HIS A 526 -17.90 6.74 17.86
N GLU A 527 -17.06 6.48 16.86
CA GLU A 527 -17.08 5.22 16.14
C GLU A 527 -15.70 4.81 15.64
N SER A 528 -15.50 3.51 15.52
CA SER A 528 -14.23 2.96 15.08
C SER A 528 -14.42 1.79 14.15
N ILE A 529 -13.63 1.77 13.08
CA ILE A 529 -13.45 0.60 12.23
C ILE A 529 -12.65 -0.47 12.96
N GLY A 530 -13.03 -1.74 12.76
CA GLY A 530 -12.23 -2.84 13.27
C GLY A 530 -10.88 -2.93 12.55
N THR A 531 -9.95 -3.65 13.17
CA THR A 531 -8.65 -3.99 12.57
C THR A 531 -8.45 -5.49 12.48
N ILE A 532 -7.64 -5.93 11.52
CA ILE A 532 -7.31 -7.36 11.28
C ILE A 532 -5.92 -7.76 11.78
N ASN A 533 -5.11 -6.79 12.26
CA ASN A 533 -3.66 -6.95 12.41
C ASN A 533 -3.15 -6.89 13.86
N PRO A 534 -3.43 -7.86 14.74
CA PRO A 534 -2.75 -7.95 16.03
C PRO A 534 -1.23 -7.85 15.85
N SER A 535 -0.60 -6.92 16.57
CA SER A 535 0.82 -6.59 16.41
C SER A 535 1.47 -6.35 17.76
N MET A 536 2.79 -6.57 17.82
CA MET A 536 3.58 -6.28 19.01
C MET A 536 3.60 -4.78 19.31
N ASP A 537 3.42 -3.94 18.30
CA ASP A 537 3.40 -2.49 18.41
C ASP A 537 2.12 -1.93 17.79
N TYR A 538 1.53 -0.93 18.44
CA TYR A 538 0.45 -0.11 17.91
C TYR A 538 0.77 1.37 18.13
N TYR A 539 0.38 2.21 17.18
CA TYR A 539 0.66 3.65 17.17
C TYR A 539 -0.62 4.47 17.03
N LEU A 540 -0.67 5.58 17.78
CA LEU A 540 -1.77 6.54 17.81
C LEU A 540 -1.16 7.95 17.74
N ALA A 541 -1.44 8.74 16.71
CA ALA A 541 -0.76 10.02 16.45
C ALA A 541 -1.38 11.23 17.21
N GLU A 542 -2.63 11.12 17.66
CA GLU A 542 -3.32 12.08 18.52
C GLU A 542 -3.21 11.74 20.02
N GLY A 543 -3.32 12.78 20.83
CA GLY A 543 -3.35 12.70 22.28
C GLY A 543 -3.26 14.08 22.92
N CYS A 544 -4.22 14.41 23.78
CA CYS A 544 -4.17 15.64 24.58
C CYS A 544 -4.85 15.49 25.94
N THR A 545 -4.19 15.88 27.03
CA THR A 545 -4.79 15.95 28.38
C THR A 545 -5.12 17.37 28.84
N SER A 546 -4.92 18.37 27.97
CA SER A 546 -5.27 19.77 28.23
C SER A 546 -6.53 20.21 27.51
N TYR A 547 -6.88 21.51 27.56
CA TYR A 547 -8.06 22.08 26.90
C TYR A 547 -9.40 21.42 27.25
N GLY A 548 -9.47 20.69 28.36
CA GLY A 548 -10.67 19.97 28.81
C GLY A 548 -10.79 18.54 28.29
N PHE A 549 -9.82 18.07 27.49
CA PHE A 549 -9.78 16.70 27.00
C PHE A 549 -9.41 15.71 28.10
N THR A 550 -10.14 14.59 28.11
CA THR A 550 -9.79 13.37 28.82
C THR A 550 -9.48 12.29 27.81
N SER A 551 -8.21 11.87 27.73
CA SER A 551 -7.76 10.82 26.82
C SER A 551 -7.75 9.46 27.49
N PHE A 552 -8.16 8.45 26.73
CA PHE A 552 -8.11 7.05 27.11
C PHE A 552 -7.36 6.24 26.06
N ILE A 553 -6.53 5.30 26.52
CA ILE A 553 -5.91 4.28 25.67
C ILE A 553 -6.54 2.94 26.01
N LEU A 554 -7.02 2.24 24.99
CA LEU A 554 -7.77 1.01 25.13
C LEU A 554 -6.94 -0.09 24.49
N VAL A 555 -6.59 -1.11 25.28
CA VAL A 555 -5.71 -2.19 24.84
C VAL A 555 -6.48 -3.50 24.91
N GLN A 556 -6.39 -4.29 23.85
CA GLN A 556 -6.93 -5.65 23.76
C GLN A 556 -5.78 -6.64 23.66
N ASN A 557 -5.82 -7.66 24.52
CA ASN A 557 -5.00 -8.87 24.39
C ASN A 557 -5.88 -10.01 23.87
N PRO A 558 -5.95 -10.25 22.55
CA PRO A 558 -6.76 -11.33 21.99
C PRO A 558 -6.07 -12.70 22.07
N GLN A 559 -4.85 -12.76 22.63
CA GLN A 559 -4.04 -13.97 22.61
C GLN A 559 -4.51 -14.98 23.66
N ALA A 560 -4.22 -16.25 23.40
CA ALA A 560 -4.35 -17.33 24.38
C ALA A 560 -3.25 -17.30 25.45
N THR A 561 -2.28 -16.41 25.32
CA THR A 561 -1.22 -16.17 26.31
C THR A 561 -1.30 -14.75 26.82
N ALA A 562 -0.76 -14.55 28.01
CA ALA A 562 -0.78 -13.26 28.64
C ALA A 562 0.35 -12.40 28.04
N THR A 563 0.13 -11.08 27.85
CA THR A 563 1.13 -10.09 27.40
C THR A 563 1.50 -9.03 28.48
N ASP A 564 2.79 -8.77 28.70
CA ASP A 564 3.26 -7.55 29.36
C ASP A 564 3.20 -6.38 28.38
N VAL A 565 2.64 -5.25 28.82
CA VAL A 565 2.39 -4.07 28.00
C VAL A 565 3.15 -2.85 28.51
N THR A 566 3.83 -2.17 27.60
CA THR A 566 4.48 -0.87 27.79
C THR A 566 3.74 0.17 26.97
N VAL A 567 3.37 1.30 27.59
CA VAL A 567 2.79 2.47 26.90
C VAL A 567 3.80 3.60 26.95
N THR A 568 4.19 4.10 25.78
CA THR A 568 5.15 5.19 25.61
C THR A 568 4.46 6.40 24.99
N TYR A 569 4.49 7.53 25.70
CA TYR A 569 4.01 8.81 25.21
C TYR A 569 5.13 9.59 24.53
N MET A 570 5.00 9.86 23.24
CA MET A 570 5.93 10.71 22.48
C MET A 570 5.49 12.16 22.63
N THR A 571 6.28 12.98 23.34
CA THR A 571 5.97 14.39 23.63
C THR A 571 6.85 15.34 22.82
N GLY A 572 6.60 16.65 22.90
CA GLY A 572 7.51 17.64 22.31
C GLY A 572 8.91 17.65 22.94
N ALA A 573 9.07 17.09 24.14
CA ALA A 573 10.33 16.96 24.85
C ALA A 573 10.98 15.57 24.72
N GLY A 574 10.36 14.64 23.99
CA GLY A 574 10.80 13.25 23.82
C GLY A 574 9.87 12.20 24.47
N PRO A 575 10.24 10.91 24.41
CA PRO A 575 9.42 9.81 24.90
C PRO A 575 9.36 9.75 26.44
N VAL A 576 8.20 9.35 26.96
CA VAL A 576 7.94 9.09 28.38
C VAL A 576 7.18 7.77 28.54
N ASP A 577 7.76 6.82 29.27
CA ASP A 577 7.15 5.50 29.49
C ASP A 577 6.28 5.46 30.73
N MET A 578 5.14 4.76 30.64
CA MET A 578 4.38 4.31 31.80
C MET A 578 5.05 3.10 32.46
N PRO A 579 4.75 2.83 33.75
CA PRO A 579 5.05 1.52 34.34
C PRO A 579 4.42 0.38 33.55
N VAL A 580 5.23 -0.65 33.26
CA VAL A 580 4.78 -1.87 32.59
C VAL A 580 3.67 -2.54 33.38
N PHE A 581 2.65 -3.05 32.69
CA PHE A 581 1.59 -3.84 33.31
C PHE A 581 1.29 -5.13 32.57
N ARG A 582 0.84 -6.13 33.33
CA ARG A 582 0.43 -7.44 32.83
C ARG A 582 -1.02 -7.40 32.33
N MET A 583 -1.28 -7.95 31.16
CA MET A 583 -2.62 -8.33 30.69
C MET A 583 -2.72 -9.85 30.53
N GLU A 584 -3.76 -10.42 31.10
CA GLU A 584 -4.05 -11.86 31.00
C GLU A 584 -4.62 -12.23 29.61
N PRO A 585 -4.70 -13.52 29.23
CA PRO A 585 -5.21 -13.94 27.92
C PRO A 585 -6.67 -13.52 27.72
N ASN A 586 -7.06 -13.14 26.51
CA ASN A 586 -8.43 -12.74 26.16
C ASN A 586 -9.01 -11.66 27.08
N THR A 587 -8.21 -10.62 27.38
CA THR A 587 -8.62 -9.51 28.23
C THR A 587 -8.49 -8.17 27.52
N ARG A 588 -9.16 -7.15 28.07
CA ARG A 588 -9.00 -5.76 27.70
C ARG A 588 -8.52 -4.93 28.88
N ARG A 589 -8.07 -3.70 28.61
CA ARG A 589 -7.83 -2.68 29.63
C ARG A 589 -8.06 -1.28 29.07
N THR A 590 -8.72 -0.43 29.86
CA THR A 590 -8.77 1.03 29.62
C THR A 590 -7.76 1.74 30.52
N ILE A 591 -6.98 2.65 29.95
CA ILE A 591 -6.02 3.51 30.65
C ILE A 591 -6.53 4.95 30.56
N ASN A 592 -6.75 5.62 31.70
CA ASN A 592 -7.09 7.04 31.73
C ASN A 592 -5.81 7.87 31.80
N VAL A 593 -5.38 8.44 30.67
CA VAL A 593 -4.11 9.17 30.56
C VAL A 593 -4.08 10.37 31.52
N ASN A 594 -5.21 11.06 31.72
CA ASN A 594 -5.28 12.22 32.59
C ASN A 594 -5.06 11.89 34.08
N ALA A 595 -5.22 10.63 34.47
CA ALA A 595 -4.94 10.18 35.83
C ALA A 595 -3.45 9.81 36.03
N GLU A 596 -2.67 9.75 34.96
CA GLU A 596 -1.27 9.31 35.00
C GLU A 596 -0.34 10.47 35.37
N ALA A 597 0.35 10.33 36.51
CA ALA A 597 1.28 11.35 36.99
C ALA A 597 2.57 11.48 36.15
N VAL A 598 2.77 10.58 35.18
CA VAL A 598 4.02 10.48 34.42
C VAL A 598 4.11 11.48 33.26
N LEU A 599 3.01 12.08 32.81
CA LEU A 599 2.98 12.87 31.58
C LEU A 599 3.21 14.38 31.85
N PRO A 600 4.39 14.95 31.53
CA PRO A 600 4.71 16.35 31.81
C PRO A 600 4.21 17.32 30.72
N ASP A 601 4.00 16.84 29.50
CA ASP A 601 3.51 17.60 28.34
C ASP A 601 2.07 17.18 28.06
N PRO A 602 1.10 18.11 28.02
CA PRO A 602 -0.28 17.75 27.75
C PRO A 602 -0.54 17.28 26.32
N ASN A 603 0.38 17.48 25.36
CA ASN A 603 0.22 17.03 23.98
C ASN A 603 1.16 15.85 23.70
N PHE A 604 0.62 14.75 23.21
CA PHE A 604 1.36 13.52 23.01
C PHE A 604 0.84 12.73 21.81
N SER A 605 1.64 11.79 21.35
CA SER A 605 1.21 10.62 20.59
C SER A 605 1.61 9.37 21.37
N THR A 606 1.06 8.21 21.05
CA THR A 606 1.22 7.00 21.85
C THR A 606 1.80 5.88 20.99
N ARG A 607 2.73 5.12 21.58
CA ARG A 607 3.09 3.78 21.14
C ARG A 607 2.70 2.81 22.25
N VAL A 608 1.97 1.76 21.90
CA VAL A 608 1.64 0.65 22.80
C VAL A 608 2.40 -0.57 22.33
N HIS A 609 3.25 -1.11 23.20
CA HIS A 609 4.06 -2.29 22.93
C HIS A 609 3.64 -3.46 23.82
N GLY A 610 3.30 -4.60 23.22
CA GLY A 610 3.06 -5.86 23.92
C GLY A 610 4.21 -6.84 23.73
N THR A 611 4.48 -7.67 24.73
CA THR A 611 5.37 -8.85 24.59
C THR A 611 4.73 -10.01 23.82
N GLN A 612 3.44 -9.89 23.51
CA GLN A 612 2.67 -10.66 22.53
C GLN A 612 1.81 -9.67 21.71
N PRO A 613 1.31 -10.07 20.53
CA PRO A 613 0.53 -9.17 19.69
C PRO A 613 -0.76 -8.69 20.38
N ILE A 614 -0.93 -7.38 20.44
CA ILE A 614 -2.07 -6.64 21.00
C ILE A 614 -2.78 -5.84 19.91
N ILE A 615 -3.87 -5.19 20.29
CA ILE A 615 -4.51 -4.12 19.53
C ILE A 615 -4.67 -2.93 20.47
N ALA A 616 -4.48 -1.70 19.95
CA ALA A 616 -4.74 -0.49 20.70
C ALA A 616 -5.58 0.52 19.93
N GLU A 617 -6.38 1.27 20.67
CA GLU A 617 -7.30 2.30 20.22
C GLU A 617 -7.25 3.47 21.21
N ARG A 618 -7.69 4.66 20.77
CA ARG A 618 -7.82 5.84 21.62
C ARG A 618 -9.23 6.38 21.57
N ALA A 619 -9.78 6.75 22.73
CA ALA A 619 -10.93 7.64 22.83
C ALA A 619 -10.59 8.92 23.58
N MET A 620 -11.26 10.02 23.22
CA MET A 620 -11.14 11.32 23.86
C MET A 620 -12.51 11.93 24.12
N TYR A 621 -12.72 12.43 25.33
CA TYR A 621 -13.97 13.05 25.79
C TYR A 621 -13.71 14.43 26.40
N TRP A 622 -14.66 15.37 26.28
CA TRP A 622 -14.51 16.70 26.88
C TRP A 622 -15.83 17.36 27.35
N ASP A 623 -15.69 18.52 27.99
CA ASP A 623 -16.72 19.41 28.59
C ASP A 623 -17.53 18.92 29.84
N ARG A 624 -16.92 19.16 31.01
CA ARG A 624 -17.42 19.13 32.41
C ARG A 624 -18.93 18.92 32.66
N GLY A 625 -19.40 17.67 32.52
CA GLY A 625 -20.50 17.14 33.34
C GLY A 625 -21.91 17.23 32.78
N TYR A 626 -22.09 17.55 31.49
CA TYR A 626 -23.39 17.42 30.79
C TYR A 626 -23.38 16.43 29.61
N GLY A 627 -22.20 15.89 29.22
CA GLY A 627 -22.03 14.88 28.17
C GLY A 627 -22.30 15.46 26.79
N GLU A 628 -21.29 16.06 26.15
CA GLU A 628 -21.51 16.90 24.96
C GLU A 628 -20.33 16.93 23.96
N ALA A 629 -19.39 15.96 23.95
CA ALA A 629 -18.57 15.64 22.76
C ALA A 629 -17.44 14.63 23.02
N CYS A 630 -17.14 13.84 21.98
CA CYS A 630 -16.03 12.90 21.95
C CYS A 630 -15.58 12.57 20.52
N HIS A 631 -14.43 11.92 20.40
CA HIS A 631 -13.99 11.20 19.21
C HIS A 631 -13.07 10.05 19.62
N ASP A 632 -12.81 9.15 18.69
CA ASP A 632 -11.91 8.02 18.83
C ASP A 632 -11.12 7.78 17.53
N SER A 633 -10.18 6.86 17.60
CA SER A 633 -9.43 6.37 16.45
C SER A 633 -8.76 5.05 16.77
N ILE A 634 -8.88 4.09 15.85
CA ILE A 634 -8.13 2.83 15.89
C ILE A 634 -6.64 3.11 15.65
N GLY A 635 -5.76 2.46 16.42
CA GLY A 635 -4.33 2.58 16.18
C GLY A 635 -3.87 1.69 15.02
N MET A 636 -2.65 1.91 14.52
CA MET A 636 -2.07 1.07 13.46
C MET A 636 -0.88 0.26 13.95
N PRO A 637 -0.66 -0.94 13.37
CA PRO A 637 0.40 -1.86 13.81
C PRO A 637 1.82 -1.40 13.44
N ALA A 638 1.95 -0.44 12.51
CA ALA A 638 3.24 0.08 12.04
C ALA A 638 3.10 1.48 11.43
N PRO A 639 4.17 2.31 11.50
CA PRO A 639 4.30 3.52 10.68
C PRO A 639 4.41 3.21 9.20
N ASP A 640 3.97 4.16 8.37
CA ASP A 640 4.00 4.06 6.91
C ASP A 640 4.60 5.34 6.28
N TYR A 641 4.87 5.27 4.99
CA TYR A 641 5.42 6.36 4.20
C TYR A 641 4.37 7.31 3.68
N VAL A 642 3.14 6.86 3.41
CA VAL A 642 2.06 7.72 2.91
C VAL A 642 0.76 7.47 3.67
N PHE A 643 0.11 8.56 4.05
CA PHE A 643 -1.21 8.60 4.68
C PHE A 643 -2.14 9.52 3.90
N TYR A 644 -3.37 9.06 3.70
CA TYR A 644 -4.46 9.77 3.07
C TYR A 644 -5.53 10.11 4.12
N LEU A 645 -5.96 11.37 4.15
CA LEU A 645 -6.95 11.91 5.07
C LEU A 645 -8.03 12.59 4.21
N PRO A 646 -9.03 11.81 3.75
CA PRO A 646 -9.96 12.26 2.72
C PRO A 646 -10.88 13.39 3.13
N ASP A 647 -11.16 13.60 4.42
CA ASP A 647 -11.94 14.74 4.91
C ASP A 647 -11.06 15.83 5.55
N GLY A 648 -11.57 17.06 5.57
CA GLY A 648 -10.88 18.22 6.09
C GLY A 648 -11.55 19.52 5.67
N ASP A 649 -11.71 20.43 6.61
CA ASP A 649 -12.33 21.73 6.37
C ASP A 649 -11.72 22.78 7.32
N SER A 650 -11.26 23.89 6.74
CA SER A 650 -10.77 25.07 7.48
C SER A 650 -11.66 26.29 7.30
N SER A 651 -12.93 26.07 6.89
CA SER A 651 -13.95 27.12 6.93
C SER A 651 -14.20 27.56 8.39
N PRO A 652 -14.74 28.76 8.65
CA PRO A 652 -14.88 29.29 10.03
C PRO A 652 -15.64 28.43 11.06
N GLN A 653 -16.35 27.40 10.59
CA GLN A 653 -17.10 26.45 11.42
C GLN A 653 -16.28 25.22 11.83
N PHE A 654 -15.07 25.04 11.30
CA PHE A 654 -14.26 23.85 11.50
C PHE A 654 -12.80 24.23 11.79
N GLU A 655 -12.19 23.47 12.71
CA GLU A 655 -10.76 23.50 13.00
C GLU A 655 -10.18 22.13 12.68
N THR A 656 -9.54 21.99 11.51
CA THR A 656 -8.88 20.73 11.10
C THR A 656 -7.39 20.76 11.46
N TRP A 657 -6.90 19.67 12.04
CA TRP A 657 -5.54 19.49 12.50
C TRP A 657 -4.96 18.21 11.91
N THR A 658 -3.72 18.28 11.42
CA THR A 658 -2.95 17.12 10.97
C THR A 658 -1.90 16.80 12.02
N LEU A 659 -1.91 15.58 12.54
CA LEU A 659 -1.08 15.12 13.65
C LEU A 659 -0.08 14.12 13.12
N ILE A 660 1.21 14.44 13.22
CA ILE A 660 2.29 13.60 12.65
C ILE A 660 3.21 13.16 13.78
N GLN A 661 3.32 11.86 14.00
CA GLN A 661 4.29 11.22 14.90
C GLN A 661 5.47 10.71 14.08
N ASN A 662 6.69 11.02 14.54
CA ASN A 662 7.92 10.42 14.04
C ASN A 662 8.45 9.40 15.07
N PRO A 663 8.23 8.10 14.86
CA PRO A 663 8.74 7.05 15.75
C PRO A 663 10.22 6.73 15.52
N ASN A 664 10.88 7.37 14.56
CA ASN A 664 12.26 7.07 14.21
C ASN A 664 13.24 7.75 15.19
N PRO A 665 14.43 7.14 15.43
CA PRO A 665 15.48 7.75 16.25
C PRO A 665 16.22 8.90 15.56
N VAL A 666 15.78 9.32 14.37
CA VAL A 666 16.32 10.40 13.57
C VAL A 666 15.19 11.28 13.03
N ASP A 667 15.50 12.51 12.66
CA ASP A 667 14.53 13.44 12.08
C ASP A 667 13.95 12.88 10.76
N ALA A 668 12.64 12.96 10.61
CA ALA A 668 11.93 12.57 9.40
C ALA A 668 11.56 13.83 8.60
N GLN A 669 11.87 13.84 7.31
CA GLN A 669 11.31 14.82 6.38
C GLN A 669 9.97 14.32 5.88
N VAL A 670 8.97 15.19 5.94
CA VAL A 670 7.62 14.88 5.46
C VAL A 670 7.13 15.96 4.51
N ILE A 671 6.28 15.57 3.58
CA ILE A 671 5.57 16.43 2.65
C ILE A 671 4.09 16.36 3.01
N VAL A 672 3.50 17.51 3.35
CA VAL A 672 2.08 17.66 3.65
C VAL A 672 1.41 18.36 2.47
N SER A 673 0.46 17.68 1.82
CA SER A 673 -0.25 18.15 0.64
C SER A 673 -1.74 18.31 0.93
N TYR A 674 -2.31 19.44 0.51
CA TYR A 674 -3.71 19.80 0.70
C TYR A 674 -4.41 19.79 -0.67
N PHE A 675 -5.27 18.81 -0.90
CA PHE A 675 -6.00 18.62 -2.15
C PHE A 675 -7.41 19.19 -2.08
N ARG A 676 -7.62 20.32 -2.78
CA ARG A 676 -8.88 21.04 -2.75
C ARG A 676 -9.93 20.41 -3.67
N PRO A 677 -11.21 20.79 -3.50
CA PRO A 677 -12.24 20.48 -4.46
C PRO A 677 -11.80 20.82 -5.89
N ASN A 678 -11.97 19.87 -6.81
CA ASN A 678 -11.60 19.97 -8.23
C ASN A 678 -10.10 20.09 -8.54
N GLY A 679 -9.21 19.93 -7.54
CA GLY A 679 -7.75 19.90 -7.72
C GLY A 679 -7.10 21.26 -8.02
N GLN A 680 -7.84 22.36 -7.89
CA GLN A 680 -7.31 23.71 -8.13
C GLN A 680 -6.88 24.38 -6.83
N GLY A 681 -5.70 25.00 -6.84
CA GLY A 681 -5.18 25.74 -5.68
C GLY A 681 -4.63 24.84 -4.57
N ASN A 682 -4.25 23.60 -4.90
CA ASN A 682 -3.58 22.69 -3.98
C ASN A 682 -2.30 23.30 -3.43
N VAL A 683 -1.98 22.96 -2.18
CA VAL A 683 -0.79 23.46 -1.48
C VAL A 683 0.01 22.29 -0.97
N THR A 684 1.33 22.38 -1.10
CA THR A 684 2.27 21.40 -0.55
C THR A 684 3.29 22.11 0.32
N LYS A 685 3.64 21.52 1.46
CA LYS A 685 4.66 21.99 2.40
C LYS A 685 5.62 20.86 2.75
N MET A 686 6.90 21.18 2.84
CA MET A 686 7.92 20.26 3.35
C MET A 686 8.22 20.63 4.79
N GLU A 687 8.24 19.64 5.67
CA GLU A 687 8.35 19.79 7.10
C GLU A 687 9.38 18.79 7.66
N THR A 688 9.98 19.12 8.80
CA THR A 688 10.88 18.22 9.53
C THR A 688 10.29 17.89 10.89
N ILE A 689 10.08 16.60 11.12
CA ILE A 689 9.57 16.07 12.38
C ILE A 689 10.75 15.52 13.17
N PRO A 690 11.10 16.07 14.34
CA PRO A 690 12.27 15.62 15.09
C PRO A 690 12.19 14.14 15.48
N ALA A 691 13.35 13.50 15.70
CA ALA A 691 13.44 12.12 16.19
C ALA A 691 12.56 11.84 17.42
N ASN A 692 11.89 10.68 17.45
CA ASN A 692 11.07 10.19 18.58
C ASN A 692 10.13 11.26 19.15
N SER A 693 9.43 11.97 18.26
CA SER A 693 8.62 13.14 18.64
C SER A 693 7.36 13.26 17.78
N ARG A 694 6.67 14.39 17.92
CA ARG A 694 5.46 14.71 17.15
C ARG A 694 5.39 16.18 16.75
N ARG A 695 4.59 16.46 15.72
CA ARG A 695 4.13 17.81 15.35
C ARG A 695 2.65 17.78 14.99
N THR A 696 2.03 18.95 15.11
CA THR A 696 0.64 19.17 14.71
C THR A 696 0.53 20.45 13.91
N TYR A 697 -0.23 20.39 12.83
CA TYR A 697 -0.43 21.51 11.91
C TYR A 697 -1.92 21.85 11.84
N GLU A 698 -2.26 23.12 12.09
CA GLU A 698 -3.61 23.63 11.82
C GLU A 698 -3.74 23.85 10.30
N MET A 699 -4.73 23.22 9.69
CA MET A 699 -4.87 23.15 8.24
C MET A 699 -4.98 24.54 7.59
N GLY A 700 -5.78 25.45 8.14
CA GLY A 700 -5.99 26.80 7.59
C GLY A 700 -4.71 27.64 7.59
N ALA A 701 -4.01 27.67 8.73
CA ALA A 701 -2.76 28.41 8.90
C ALA A 701 -1.60 27.78 8.12
N HIS A 702 -1.51 26.45 8.07
CA HIS A 702 -0.41 25.75 7.41
C HIS A 702 -0.53 25.78 5.89
N SER A 703 -1.73 25.51 5.36
CA SER A 703 -2.01 25.60 3.92
C SER A 703 -2.03 27.06 3.44
N GLY A 704 -2.31 28.01 4.33
CA GLY A 704 -2.49 29.43 4.00
C GLY A 704 -3.79 29.71 3.26
N ALA A 705 -4.78 28.82 3.35
CA ALA A 705 -6.09 29.00 2.74
C ALA A 705 -7.22 28.36 3.55
N ALA A 706 -8.38 29.02 3.49
CA ALA A 706 -9.61 28.54 4.10
C ALA A 706 -10.39 27.64 3.14
N GLY A 707 -11.11 26.67 3.70
CA GLY A 707 -12.06 25.82 3.01
C GLY A 707 -11.70 24.34 3.07
N ARG A 708 -12.41 23.56 2.26
CA ARG A 708 -12.29 22.10 2.20
C ARG A 708 -11.02 21.66 1.48
N ALA A 709 -10.35 20.64 2.01
CA ALA A 709 -9.29 19.90 1.33
C ALA A 709 -9.06 18.56 2.02
N ALA A 710 -8.74 17.53 1.23
CA ALA A 710 -8.11 16.32 1.76
C ALA A 710 -6.65 16.61 2.11
N VAL A 711 -6.08 15.82 3.01
CA VAL A 711 -4.66 15.92 3.40
C VAL A 711 -3.94 14.63 3.07
N MET A 712 -2.89 14.72 2.26
CA MET A 712 -1.95 13.62 2.04
C MET A 712 -0.62 13.96 2.72
N VAL A 713 -0.13 13.06 3.56
CA VAL A 713 1.19 13.18 4.19
C VAL A 713 2.08 12.08 3.64
N SER A 714 3.24 12.45 3.13
CA SER A 714 4.26 11.48 2.68
C SER A 714 5.61 11.71 3.37
N SER A 715 6.37 10.65 3.57
CA SER A 715 7.77 10.67 4.03
C SER A 715 8.64 9.94 3.03
N ASP A 716 9.95 10.12 3.12
CA ASP A 716 10.92 9.56 2.17
C ASP A 716 11.16 8.05 2.42
N PRO A 717 10.72 7.16 1.50
CA PRO A 717 10.96 5.73 1.63
C PRO A 717 12.44 5.35 1.48
N GLU A 718 13.23 6.09 0.69
CA GLU A 718 14.66 5.82 0.50
C GLU A 718 15.45 6.07 1.79
N ALA A 719 15.02 7.07 2.56
CA ALA A 719 15.59 7.38 3.85
C ALA A 719 15.23 6.34 4.93
N GLY A 720 14.22 5.50 4.69
CA GLY A 720 13.71 4.50 5.63
C GLY A 720 13.12 5.11 6.90
N ARG A 721 12.38 6.23 6.78
CA ARG A 721 11.84 7.01 7.91
C ARG A 721 10.31 7.15 7.87
N PRO A 722 9.56 6.04 8.05
CA PRO A 722 8.11 6.07 8.03
C PRO A 722 7.56 6.85 9.24
N VAL A 723 6.37 7.41 9.10
CA VAL A 723 5.69 8.23 10.11
C VAL A 723 4.31 7.66 10.45
N MET A 724 3.62 8.30 11.39
CA MET A 724 2.22 8.00 11.71
C MET A 724 1.40 9.28 11.63
N VAL A 725 0.20 9.21 11.06
CA VAL A 725 -0.60 10.41 10.77
C VAL A 725 -2.07 10.22 11.11
N GLU A 726 -2.62 11.14 11.91
CA GLU A 726 -4.05 11.29 12.19
C GLU A 726 -4.54 12.67 11.76
N ARG A 727 -5.86 12.78 11.57
CA ARG A 727 -6.55 14.07 11.40
C ARG A 727 -7.69 14.16 12.37
N SER A 728 -7.66 15.22 13.18
CA SER A 728 -8.80 15.62 13.98
C SER A 728 -9.41 16.93 13.48
N MET A 729 -10.73 17.02 13.55
CA MET A 729 -11.50 18.17 13.14
C MET A 729 -12.49 18.53 14.24
N TYR A 730 -12.58 19.81 14.61
CA TYR A 730 -13.41 20.28 15.71
C TYR A 730 -14.33 21.43 15.31
N TRP A 731 -15.49 21.54 15.97
CA TRP A 731 -16.46 22.61 15.76
C TRP A 731 -16.32 23.67 16.86
N PRO A 732 -16.06 24.95 16.53
CA PRO A 732 -16.07 26.03 17.50
C PRO A 732 -17.48 26.25 18.09
N ARG A 733 -17.61 26.45 19.41
CA ARG A 733 -18.91 26.75 20.05
C ARG A 733 -19.30 28.21 19.79
N GLU A 734 -20.43 28.46 19.11
CA GLU A 734 -20.82 29.80 18.63
C GLU A 734 -21.04 30.89 19.71
N SER A 735 -21.13 30.55 21.00
CA SER A 735 -21.56 31.50 22.05
C SER A 735 -20.65 31.67 23.28
N VAL A 736 -19.51 30.97 23.38
CA VAL A 736 -18.60 31.08 24.54
C VAL A 736 -17.16 31.08 24.06
N ASN A 737 -16.40 32.11 24.46
CA ASN A 737 -14.95 32.32 24.25
C ASN A 737 -14.27 31.31 23.28
N PRO A 738 -13.87 31.72 22.06
CA PRO A 738 -13.26 30.87 21.02
C PRO A 738 -12.02 30.06 21.45
N SER A 739 -11.46 30.33 22.64
CA SER A 739 -10.25 29.68 23.16
C SER A 739 -10.50 28.53 24.14
N LEU A 740 -11.75 28.18 24.49
CA LEU A 740 -11.99 27.29 25.65
C LEU A 740 -13.04 26.16 25.52
N CYS A 741 -13.84 26.02 24.45
CA CYS A 741 -14.77 24.89 24.30
C CYS A 741 -14.97 24.49 22.82
N ARG A 742 -14.57 23.27 22.46
CA ARG A 742 -14.91 22.61 21.19
C ARG A 742 -16.24 21.87 21.38
N GLY A 743 -17.20 22.05 20.47
CA GLY A 743 -18.57 21.54 20.63
C GLY A 743 -18.84 20.17 20.00
N ALA A 744 -18.05 19.77 19.01
CA ALA A 744 -18.02 18.44 18.40
C ALA A 744 -16.61 18.17 17.88
N GLY A 745 -16.27 16.90 17.66
CA GLY A 745 -15.02 16.57 17.00
C GLY A 745 -15.10 15.24 16.27
N THR A 746 -14.33 15.12 15.19
CA THR A 746 -14.06 13.82 14.59
C THR A 746 -12.56 13.61 14.53
N ASP A 747 -12.11 12.38 14.67
CA ASP A 747 -10.72 12.01 14.43
C ASP A 747 -10.70 10.77 13.53
N THR A 748 -9.60 10.61 12.80
CA THR A 748 -9.40 9.40 12.02
C THR A 748 -7.91 9.18 11.80
N ILE A 749 -7.51 7.92 11.86
CA ILE A 749 -6.21 7.48 11.37
C ILE A 749 -6.19 7.58 9.85
N GLY A 750 -5.07 8.04 9.29
CA GLY A 750 -4.96 8.12 7.83
C GLY A 750 -4.99 6.73 7.21
N GLY A 751 -5.68 6.60 6.09
CA GLY A 751 -5.55 5.43 5.23
C GLY A 751 -4.10 5.32 4.75
N SER A 752 -3.43 4.20 4.96
CA SER A 752 -2.00 4.06 4.66
C SER A 752 -1.75 3.26 3.39
N SER A 753 -0.63 3.52 2.72
CA SER A 753 -0.25 2.86 1.46
C SER A 753 0.03 1.36 1.56
N SER A 754 0.34 0.83 2.76
CA SER A 754 0.82 -0.54 2.97
C SER A 754 0.13 -1.32 4.09
N PHE A 755 -0.71 -0.66 4.91
CA PHE A 755 -1.45 -1.31 5.98
C PHE A 755 -2.94 -0.95 5.94
N GLN A 756 -3.79 -1.97 6.06
CA GLN A 756 -5.18 -1.76 6.44
C GLN A 756 -5.25 -1.42 7.93
N PRO A 757 -6.04 -0.39 8.32
CA PRO A 757 -6.30 -0.07 9.72
C PRO A 757 -6.68 -1.29 10.53
#